data_AF-A0AAD5HY11-F1
#
_entry.id   AF-A0AAD5HY11-F1
#
_cell.length_a   1.000
_cell.length_b   1.000
_cell.length_c   1.000
_cell.angle_alpha   90.00
_cell.angle_beta   90.00
_cell.angle_gamma   90.00
#
_symmetry.space_group_name_H-M   'P 1'
#
loop_
_entity.id
_entity.type
_entity.pdbx_description
1 polymer ?
#
loop_
_entity_poly.entity_id
_entity_poly.type
_entity_poly.pdbx_seq_one_letter_code
_entity_poly.pdbx_strand_id
1 'polypeptide(L)'
;MRSHRVLPIWLLWLTQGQGLTIPNVDDNSADTWQDSHQEFKRTIATEDQEYLTTYAKDDIIPATETVDVSKSKAQTGTAIVLPSLSDVEPHTEGFIVTDLYNPLQTEAPILSTSIKSPSSLLKPVASPTKNAQPSGLSKMATSNDIFANPIDTSAPLAMFQRKTDHPVPRLGISKSGPLETNKFYSNFYLGDQKAPVYTYPYALSWAAGAGAAASWGMAISHVEASQRVYGPLQSNKAVEYYINPVGIQSMIISAKELGSKTTLTMDSLGPHYARAILRKDSSSAPAITFPLSQGSLFTTAYYSGATPFIQSSVYFKSMTQVAKDPKTNVRKFNFVLEDGTTWRLYAYKTRGDPLNLTVTNNGLASSSKPFYGFIQIAKDPKSSKSEAVLDNGCGIYATGMTISGSAVGTKGTYSFNWSKSGHTSGNLWMFALPHHLTSFDAATTANLRDYKLQTPTKGVATIVGGTKWTMVEPSMPVNMGFAPWDSSKGSKGLSTKAKTTIKPIAQSEVSQDMIAQTNLDSMYFSGKALAKFGTIIYVINNLLGDAALAQSGLAKLKTAFARFGTNKQNYPLVYESAWGGLVSSASYVTGESGSDFGNTYYNDHHFHYGYHILAAAYIGSMDSKWLAANKAYVNSLVRDFANPSSQDKYYPLWRSFDWYHGHSWAHGLTAMWDGKDQESSSEDIMSVYALKMWGQVIQDTSLVARANLQLAVMTRAMQQYYYYTKDNVAQPSNFIGNKVAGILFENKIHHTTWFSPNIEAIQGIHMIPILPPSNLARTKTFVQQEWDTYFSSGRVDKIDNEWKGIIYGNYATINPSAAWTFFTSSKFDAKWIDGGASRTWFLAYAAGEFESMEAVAKTRLTTVIQPSPVFNRLRRSRIEAAS
;
A
#
# COMPACT_ATOMS: atom_id res chain seq x y z
N MET A 1 -38.37 -21.06 -8.28
CA MET A 1 -39.42 -20.55 -7.38
C MET A 1 -39.26 -21.21 -6.01
N ARG A 2 -39.54 -20.47 -4.94
CA ARG A 2 -39.42 -20.74 -3.48
C ARG A 2 -39.62 -22.23 -3.09
N SER A 3 -38.94 -22.88 -2.14
CA SER A 3 -38.41 -22.47 -0.83
C SER A 3 -37.45 -23.53 -0.21
N HIS A 4 -36.49 -23.06 0.60
CA HIS A 4 -35.84 -23.62 1.81
C HIS A 4 -35.58 -25.12 2.11
N ARG A 5 -34.36 -25.32 2.67
CA ARG A 5 -33.84 -26.28 3.67
C ARG A 5 -33.15 -27.59 3.21
N VAL A 6 -32.03 -27.82 3.90
CA VAL A 6 -31.00 -28.86 3.80
C VAL A 6 -31.51 -30.18 4.41
N LEU A 7 -31.26 -31.37 3.82
CA LEU A 7 -30.30 -32.47 4.20
C LEU A 7 -30.89 -33.84 3.71
N PRO A 8 -30.19 -35.01 3.72
CA PRO A 8 -29.65 -35.73 2.55
C PRO A 8 -30.25 -37.16 2.26
N ILE A 9 -29.69 -37.85 1.24
CA ILE A 9 -29.65 -39.32 0.95
C ILE A 9 -30.67 -39.92 -0.06
N TRP A 10 -30.08 -40.44 -1.17
CA TRP A 10 -30.38 -41.59 -2.07
C TRP A 10 -31.78 -42.28 -2.10
N LEU A 11 -32.34 -42.54 -3.30
CA LEU A 11 -32.30 -43.83 -4.07
C LEU A 11 -33.46 -43.92 -5.15
N LEU A 12 -33.08 -44.26 -6.39
CA LEU A 12 -33.76 -45.04 -7.46
C LEU A 12 -35.22 -44.78 -7.98
N TRP A 13 -35.27 -44.61 -9.31
CA TRP A 13 -36.12 -45.26 -10.35
C TRP A 13 -37.51 -44.70 -10.76
N LEU A 14 -37.51 -44.33 -12.06
CA LEU A 14 -38.41 -44.74 -13.17
C LEU A 14 -39.69 -43.97 -13.54
N THR A 15 -39.81 -43.87 -14.88
CA THR A 15 -41.00 -43.70 -15.74
C THR A 15 -41.78 -42.39 -15.64
N GLN A 16 -42.45 -41.85 -16.67
CA GLN A 16 -42.45 -41.89 -18.13
C GLN A 16 -43.55 -40.87 -18.49
N GLY A 17 -43.53 -40.29 -19.69
CA GLY A 17 -44.79 -39.95 -20.38
C GLY A 17 -45.13 -38.46 -20.53
N GLN A 18 -44.84 -37.94 -21.73
CA GLN A 18 -45.74 -37.22 -22.67
C GLN A 18 -46.68 -36.14 -22.11
N GLY A 19 -46.83 -34.96 -22.69
CA GLY A 19 -46.49 -34.42 -24.00
C GLY A 19 -47.26 -33.10 -24.19
N LEU A 20 -47.28 -32.61 -25.44
CA LEU A 20 -48.13 -31.54 -26.01
C LEU A 20 -47.56 -30.10 -26.09
N THR A 21 -46.95 -29.88 -27.26
CA THR A 21 -47.30 -28.90 -28.31
C THR A 21 -47.23 -27.40 -28.06
N ILE A 22 -46.31 -26.84 -28.83
CA ILE A 22 -46.13 -25.45 -29.31
C ILE A 22 -47.34 -25.01 -30.18
N PRO A 23 -47.53 -23.70 -30.37
CA PRO A 23 -47.52 -23.19 -31.76
C PRO A 23 -46.57 -22.01 -31.99
N ASN A 24 -45.94 -22.08 -33.18
CA ASN A 24 -45.14 -21.07 -33.87
C ASN A 24 -45.98 -19.88 -34.36
N VAL A 25 -45.27 -18.82 -34.80
CA VAL A 25 -45.54 -17.86 -35.91
C VAL A 25 -44.72 -16.58 -35.57
N ASP A 26 -43.90 -15.94 -36.42
CA ASP A 26 -43.48 -16.14 -37.80
C ASP A 26 -42.17 -15.37 -38.06
N ASP A 27 -41.54 -15.71 -39.19
CA ASP A 27 -40.25 -15.29 -39.72
C ASP A 27 -40.36 -14.06 -40.68
N ASN A 28 -39.19 -13.49 -41.03
CA ASN A 28 -38.87 -12.50 -42.07
C ASN A 28 -38.73 -11.02 -41.68
N SER A 29 -37.48 -10.55 -41.62
CA SER A 29 -36.89 -9.79 -42.74
C SER A 29 -35.40 -9.49 -42.46
N ALA A 30 -34.53 -9.94 -43.36
CA ALA A 30 -33.15 -9.48 -43.47
C ALA A 30 -33.11 -8.19 -44.31
N ASP A 31 -32.46 -7.14 -43.80
CA ASP A 31 -31.51 -6.32 -44.59
C ASP A 31 -30.78 -5.28 -43.72
N THR A 32 -29.45 -5.32 -43.80
CA THR A 32 -28.42 -4.25 -43.66
C THR A 32 -28.56 -3.14 -42.60
N TRP A 33 -27.49 -2.91 -41.83
CA TRP A 33 -26.74 -1.63 -41.67
C TRP A 33 -25.95 -1.55 -40.34
N GLN A 34 -24.64 -1.36 -40.49
CA GLN A 34 -23.70 -0.59 -39.68
C GLN A 34 -23.69 -0.67 -38.14
N ASP A 35 -22.58 -1.23 -37.65
CA ASP A 35 -21.63 -0.61 -36.71
C ASP A 35 -22.16 0.58 -35.88
N SER A 36 -22.70 0.26 -34.70
CA SER A 36 -22.68 1.17 -33.56
C SER A 36 -22.67 0.35 -32.28
N HIS A 37 -21.46 0.13 -31.74
CA HIS A 37 -21.28 -0.16 -30.32
C HIS A 37 -21.80 1.05 -29.52
N GLN A 38 -23.11 1.10 -29.28
CA GLN A 38 -23.67 2.02 -28.29
C GLN A 38 -23.28 1.53 -26.90
N GLU A 39 -22.31 2.23 -26.33
CA GLU A 39 -22.03 2.27 -24.91
C GLU A 39 -23.33 2.48 -24.12
N PHE A 40 -23.78 1.46 -23.40
CA PHE A 40 -24.62 1.68 -22.23
C PHE A 40 -23.74 2.14 -21.08
N LYS A 41 -23.26 3.39 -21.15
CA LYS A 41 -22.72 4.12 -20.00
C LYS A 41 -23.90 4.54 -19.13
N ARG A 42 -24.28 3.68 -18.18
CA ARG A 42 -25.00 4.15 -17.00
C ARG A 42 -23.94 4.69 -16.04
N THR A 43 -23.76 6.00 -16.04
CA THR A 43 -23.07 6.73 -14.98
C THR A 43 -23.86 6.47 -13.70
N ILE A 44 -23.42 5.54 -12.87
CA ILE A 44 -23.93 5.46 -11.49
C ILE A 44 -23.16 6.53 -10.74
N ALA A 45 -23.85 7.63 -10.42
CA ALA A 45 -23.33 8.62 -9.50
C ALA A 45 -22.99 7.93 -8.17
N THR A 46 -21.81 8.22 -7.63
CA THR A 46 -21.40 7.81 -6.28
C THR A 46 -22.32 8.37 -5.18
N GLU A 47 -23.29 9.23 -5.53
CA GLU A 47 -24.32 9.75 -4.63
C GLU A 47 -25.50 8.80 -4.40
N ASP A 48 -25.68 7.76 -5.24
CA ASP A 48 -26.83 6.84 -5.19
C ASP A 48 -26.53 5.49 -4.50
N GLN A 49 -25.47 5.37 -3.70
CA GLN A 49 -25.43 4.30 -2.70
C GLN A 49 -26.33 4.65 -1.51
N GLU A 50 -27.63 4.59 -1.78
CA GLU A 50 -28.71 4.37 -0.80
C GLU A 50 -28.58 2.95 -0.20
N TYR A 51 -27.39 2.55 0.28
CA TYR A 51 -27.15 1.21 0.81
C TYR A 51 -26.30 1.25 2.08
N LEU A 52 -27.02 1.38 3.20
CA LEU A 52 -26.89 0.56 4.43
C LEU A 52 -28.11 0.80 5.34
N THR A 53 -29.31 0.63 4.80
CA THR A 53 -30.50 0.23 5.59
C THR A 53 -31.17 -0.99 4.96
N THR A 54 -30.38 -1.92 4.41
CA THR A 54 -30.88 -3.28 4.10
C THR A 54 -31.37 -4.02 5.35
N TYR A 55 -31.13 -3.47 6.54
CA TYR A 55 -31.65 -3.99 7.79
C TYR A 55 -33.12 -3.63 7.92
N ALA A 56 -33.96 -4.63 8.17
CA ALA A 56 -35.36 -4.38 8.45
C ALA A 56 -35.42 -3.46 9.67
N LYS A 57 -36.30 -2.45 9.63
CA LYS A 57 -36.57 -1.61 10.81
C LYS A 57 -36.93 -2.47 12.04
N ASP A 58 -37.46 -3.66 11.79
CA ASP A 58 -37.83 -4.67 12.76
C ASP A 58 -36.63 -5.31 13.48
N ASP A 59 -35.41 -5.22 12.93
CA ASP A 59 -34.18 -5.72 13.57
C ASP A 59 -33.57 -4.72 14.57
N ILE A 60 -34.12 -3.50 14.69
CA ILE A 60 -33.62 -2.47 15.61
C ILE A 60 -34.28 -2.66 16.98
N ILE A 61 -33.50 -3.06 18.00
CA ILE A 61 -33.97 -3.03 19.40
C ILE A 61 -34.04 -1.55 19.85
N PRO A 62 -35.23 -0.98 20.11
CA PRO A 62 -35.36 0.42 20.51
C PRO A 62 -34.64 0.68 21.83
N ALA A 63 -34.00 1.84 21.97
CA ALA A 63 -33.35 2.23 23.21
C ALA A 63 -34.31 2.33 24.42
N THR A 64 -35.61 2.43 24.16
CA THR A 64 -36.69 2.44 25.17
C THR A 64 -37.12 1.04 25.61
N GLU A 65 -36.76 0.00 24.86
CA GLU A 65 -37.10 -1.38 25.19
C GLU A 65 -36.25 -1.86 26.36
N THR A 66 -36.90 -2.50 27.33
CA THR A 66 -36.26 -3.09 28.50
C THR A 66 -36.59 -4.57 28.57
N VAL A 67 -35.58 -5.39 28.82
CA VAL A 67 -35.73 -6.84 28.99
C VAL A 67 -35.41 -7.28 30.41
N ASP A 68 -36.00 -8.39 30.83
CA ASP A 68 -35.66 -9.02 32.11
C ASP A 68 -34.24 -9.58 32.07
N VAL A 69 -33.33 -8.95 32.84
CA VAL A 69 -31.95 -9.39 32.94
C VAL A 69 -31.73 -10.26 34.17
N SER A 70 -31.10 -11.41 33.98
CA SER A 70 -30.67 -12.24 35.12
C SER A 70 -29.34 -11.73 35.67
N LYS A 71 -29.28 -11.52 36.99
CA LYS A 71 -28.08 -11.07 37.69
C LYS A 71 -27.52 -12.20 38.53
N SER A 72 -26.30 -12.62 38.24
CA SER A 72 -25.57 -13.58 39.06
C SER A 72 -24.33 -12.91 39.66
N LYS A 73 -24.20 -13.00 40.99
CA LYS A 73 -22.97 -12.60 41.68
C LYS A 73 -22.03 -13.80 41.68
N ALA A 74 -20.91 -13.67 41.00
CA ALA A 74 -19.81 -14.61 41.05
C ALA A 74 -18.62 -14.00 41.82
N GLN A 75 -17.68 -14.84 42.24
CA GLN A 75 -16.44 -14.37 42.87
C GLN A 75 -15.64 -13.43 41.93
N THR A 76 -15.78 -13.60 40.61
CA THR A 76 -15.09 -12.82 39.58
C THR A 76 -15.77 -11.49 39.26
N GLY A 77 -17.04 -11.28 39.65
CA GLY A 77 -17.80 -10.08 39.30
C GLY A 77 -19.31 -10.24 39.40
N THR A 78 -20.03 -9.18 39.03
CA THR A 78 -21.49 -9.25 38.83
C THR A 78 -21.75 -9.43 37.35
N ALA A 79 -22.25 -10.61 36.97
CA ALA A 79 -22.64 -10.93 35.61
C ALA A 79 -24.11 -10.60 35.38
N ILE A 80 -24.37 -9.95 34.25
CA ILE A 80 -25.69 -9.66 33.71
C ILE A 80 -25.81 -10.54 32.46
N VAL A 81 -26.68 -11.53 32.51
CA VAL A 81 -26.98 -12.41 31.38
C VAL A 81 -28.33 -12.00 30.81
N LEU A 82 -28.31 -11.71 29.51
CA LEU A 82 -29.47 -11.25 28.77
C LEU A 82 -30.26 -12.45 28.23
N PRO A 83 -31.57 -12.31 28.03
CA PRO A 83 -32.37 -13.35 27.39
C PRO A 83 -31.85 -13.61 25.97
N SER A 84 -32.03 -14.84 25.50
CA SER A 84 -31.77 -15.17 24.10
C SER A 84 -32.69 -14.36 23.20
N LEU A 85 -32.14 -13.86 22.10
CA LEU A 85 -32.91 -13.14 21.08
C LEU A 85 -33.88 -14.12 20.40
N SER A 86 -35.16 -13.74 20.32
CA SER A 86 -36.21 -14.57 19.72
C SER A 86 -36.77 -14.00 18.41
N ASP A 87 -36.57 -12.70 18.19
CA ASP A 87 -37.28 -11.86 17.24
C ASP A 87 -36.34 -10.94 16.45
N VAL A 88 -35.06 -10.87 16.82
CA VAL A 88 -34.03 -10.12 16.09
C VAL A 88 -32.79 -10.98 15.87
N GLU A 89 -32.14 -10.83 14.72
CA GLU A 89 -30.91 -11.57 14.39
C GLU A 89 -29.65 -10.75 14.73
N PRO A 90 -28.62 -11.35 15.38
CA PRO A 90 -27.31 -10.72 15.55
C PRO A 90 -26.67 -10.33 14.22
N HIS A 91 -26.26 -9.06 14.07
CA HIS A 91 -25.65 -8.56 12.84
C HIS A 91 -24.17 -8.92 12.76
N THR A 92 -23.92 -10.20 12.52
CA THR A 92 -22.58 -10.81 12.40
C THR A 92 -22.03 -10.75 10.98
N GLU A 93 -22.88 -10.36 10.02
CA GLU A 93 -22.55 -10.23 8.60
C GLU A 93 -22.47 -8.75 8.21
N GLY A 94 -21.45 -8.44 7.39
CA GLY A 94 -21.28 -7.14 6.76
C GLY A 94 -21.52 -7.24 5.26
N PHE A 95 -21.35 -6.13 4.54
CA PHE A 95 -21.38 -6.12 3.09
C PHE A 95 -19.95 -6.11 2.51
N ILE A 96 -19.83 -6.44 1.24
CA ILE A 96 -18.56 -6.42 0.51
C ILE A 96 -18.64 -5.40 -0.63
N VAL A 97 -17.51 -4.80 -0.96
CA VAL A 97 -17.37 -3.93 -2.13
C VAL A 97 -16.53 -4.67 -3.17
N THR A 98 -17.21 -5.33 -4.09
CA THR A 98 -16.57 -6.08 -5.18
C THR A 98 -16.19 -5.20 -6.36
N ASP A 99 -16.89 -4.10 -6.56
CA ASP A 99 -16.62 -3.19 -7.66
C ASP A 99 -15.35 -2.39 -7.41
N LEU A 100 -14.60 -2.17 -8.49
CA LEU A 100 -13.49 -1.23 -8.51
C LEU A 100 -14.03 0.17 -8.77
N TYR A 101 -13.63 1.13 -7.95
CA TYR A 101 -13.90 2.55 -8.18
C TYR A 101 -13.26 3.00 -9.50
N ASN A 102 -14.05 3.33 -10.53
CA ASN A 102 -13.52 3.73 -11.84
C ASN A 102 -13.77 5.22 -12.13
N PRO A 103 -12.92 6.15 -11.65
CA PRO A 103 -12.98 7.51 -12.14
C PRO A 103 -12.54 7.49 -13.61
N LEU A 104 -13.27 8.20 -14.48
CA LEU A 104 -12.99 8.28 -15.93
C LEU A 104 -11.47 8.38 -16.18
N GLN A 105 -10.93 7.38 -16.88
CA GLN A 105 -9.49 7.19 -16.99
C GLN A 105 -8.86 8.22 -17.92
N THR A 106 -7.68 8.70 -17.53
CA THR A 106 -6.79 9.38 -18.46
C THR A 106 -6.41 8.40 -19.57
N GLU A 107 -6.80 8.69 -20.81
CA GLU A 107 -6.44 7.85 -21.94
C GLU A 107 -4.93 7.83 -22.13
N ALA A 108 -4.39 6.68 -22.53
CA ALA A 108 -2.97 6.46 -22.73
C ALA A 108 -2.55 6.82 -24.16
N PRO A 109 -2.01 8.02 -24.45
CA PRO A 109 -1.69 8.41 -25.82
C PRO A 109 -0.29 7.93 -26.20
N ILE A 110 -0.11 7.47 -27.45
CA ILE A 110 1.13 7.12 -28.18
C ILE A 110 2.02 6.02 -27.54
N LEU A 111 2.27 6.05 -26.22
CA LEU A 111 3.14 5.12 -25.48
C LEU A 111 2.51 3.74 -25.22
N SER A 112 1.22 3.60 -25.45
CA SER A 112 0.46 2.34 -25.45
C SER A 112 0.49 1.62 -26.80
N THR A 113 1.16 2.20 -27.80
CA THR A 113 1.30 1.64 -29.15
C THR A 113 2.77 1.50 -29.53
N SER A 114 3.05 0.70 -30.56
CA SER A 114 4.42 0.52 -31.06
C SER A 114 5.06 1.85 -31.46
N ILE A 115 6.19 2.18 -30.84
CA ILE A 115 6.95 3.38 -31.19
C ILE A 115 7.65 3.14 -32.53
N LYS A 116 7.29 3.94 -33.53
CA LYS A 116 7.87 3.86 -34.87
C LYS A 116 9.39 4.08 -34.84
N SER A 117 10.10 3.31 -35.67
CA SER A 117 11.51 3.54 -35.95
C SER A 117 11.73 4.99 -36.43
N PRO A 118 12.83 5.65 -36.02
CA PRO A 118 13.12 7.00 -36.44
C PRO A 118 13.40 7.07 -37.95
N SER A 119 12.95 8.14 -38.60
CA SER A 119 13.19 8.38 -40.03
C SER A 119 14.65 8.74 -40.35
N SER A 120 15.42 9.16 -39.35
CA SER A 120 16.86 9.44 -39.46
C SER A 120 17.58 9.19 -38.14
N LEU A 121 18.89 8.90 -38.21
CA LEU A 121 19.72 8.70 -37.04
C LEU A 121 20.32 10.03 -36.55
N LEU A 122 20.35 10.19 -35.23
CA LEU A 122 20.99 11.30 -34.56
C LEU A 122 22.50 11.25 -34.82
N LYS A 123 23.05 12.36 -35.32
CA LYS A 123 24.48 12.49 -35.60
C LYS A 123 25.24 12.79 -34.30
N PRO A 124 26.32 12.05 -33.97
CA PRO A 124 27.19 12.38 -32.86
C PRO A 124 27.78 13.79 -32.98
N VAL A 125 28.01 14.47 -31.85
CA VAL A 125 28.72 15.75 -31.85
C VAL A 125 30.16 15.57 -32.34
N ALA A 126 30.71 16.57 -33.03
CA ALA A 126 32.06 16.51 -33.60
C ALA A 126 33.17 16.41 -32.54
N SER A 127 32.96 16.98 -31.34
CA SER A 127 33.92 16.95 -30.25
C SER A 127 33.18 16.87 -28.91
N PRO A 128 33.16 15.71 -28.23
CA PRO A 128 32.46 15.57 -26.97
C PRO A 128 33.18 16.33 -25.86
N THR A 129 32.44 17.09 -25.06
CA THR A 129 33.00 17.75 -23.86
C THR A 129 33.16 16.76 -22.73
N LYS A 130 34.25 16.82 -21.95
CA LYS A 130 34.29 16.10 -20.67
C LYS A 130 33.33 16.81 -19.71
N ASN A 131 32.12 16.31 -19.56
CA ASN A 131 31.20 16.84 -18.56
C ASN A 131 31.76 16.48 -17.19
N ALA A 132 31.85 17.47 -16.29
CA ALA A 132 32.25 17.24 -14.92
C ALA A 132 31.21 16.31 -14.28
N GLN A 133 31.58 15.05 -14.08
CA GLN A 133 30.83 14.15 -13.21
C GLN A 133 30.84 14.77 -11.81
N PRO A 134 29.73 14.72 -11.06
CA PRO A 134 29.75 15.10 -9.65
C PRO A 134 30.88 14.33 -8.94
N SER A 135 31.93 15.04 -8.54
CA SER A 135 33.11 14.43 -7.92
C SER A 135 32.77 14.04 -6.48
N GLY A 136 32.95 12.76 -6.13
CA GLY A 136 32.93 12.30 -4.74
C GLY A 136 31.70 11.51 -4.33
N LEU A 137 31.70 10.19 -4.58
CA LEU A 137 31.04 9.23 -3.69
C LEU A 137 31.97 9.01 -2.48
N SER A 138 32.15 10.04 -1.65
CA SER A 138 33.04 9.94 -0.49
C SER A 138 32.24 9.93 0.80
N LYS A 139 32.12 8.72 1.36
CA LYS A 139 31.88 8.39 2.77
C LYS A 139 30.52 8.81 3.31
N MET A 140 29.63 7.82 3.48
CA MET A 140 28.50 7.94 4.41
C MET A 140 29.04 8.07 5.84
N ALA A 141 29.39 9.27 6.27
CA ALA A 141 29.30 9.66 7.65
C ALA A 141 28.01 10.47 7.77
N THR A 142 26.90 9.79 8.03
CA THR A 142 25.61 10.45 8.23
C THR A 142 25.56 11.11 9.61
N SER A 143 24.73 12.15 9.72
CA SER A 143 24.10 12.57 10.98
C SER A 143 23.72 11.37 11.85
N ASN A 144 23.76 11.53 13.18
CA ASN A 144 23.23 10.53 14.11
C ASN A 144 21.76 10.16 13.79
N ASP A 145 20.98 11.11 13.27
CA ASP A 145 19.60 10.90 12.83
C ASP A 145 19.38 11.37 11.37
N ILE A 146 19.04 10.43 10.48
CA ILE A 146 18.79 10.70 9.06
C ILE A 146 17.44 11.38 8.81
N PHE A 147 16.56 11.48 9.81
CA PHE A 147 15.23 12.10 9.73
C PHE A 147 15.20 13.55 10.25
N ALA A 148 16.25 14.02 10.92
CA ALA A 148 16.23 15.31 11.60
C ALA A 148 16.16 16.51 10.63
N ASN A 149 16.85 16.42 9.50
CA ASN A 149 17.05 17.55 8.59
C ASN A 149 16.06 17.51 7.40
N PRO A 150 15.43 18.66 7.05
CA PRO A 150 14.62 18.77 5.83
C PRO A 150 15.49 18.65 4.57
N ILE A 151 14.85 18.41 3.44
CA ILE A 151 15.49 18.50 2.12
C ILE A 151 15.73 19.98 1.75
N ASP A 152 14.73 20.82 1.99
CA ASP A 152 14.73 22.27 1.83
C ASP A 152 13.56 22.85 2.64
N THR A 153 13.59 24.14 2.97
CA THR A 153 12.51 24.89 3.62
C THR A 153 12.05 26.09 2.78
N SER A 154 12.59 26.26 1.58
CA SER A 154 12.23 27.32 0.63
C SER A 154 10.75 27.30 0.28
N ALA A 155 10.18 28.49 0.06
CA ALA A 155 8.83 28.61 -0.48
C ALA A 155 8.72 27.90 -1.84
N PRO A 156 7.54 27.38 -2.21
CA PRO A 156 7.35 26.77 -3.52
C PRO A 156 7.70 27.80 -4.60
N LEU A 157 8.33 27.35 -5.68
CA LEU A 157 8.85 28.25 -6.71
C LEU A 157 7.77 29.17 -7.29
N ALA A 158 8.16 30.37 -7.69
CA ALA A 158 7.25 31.38 -8.26
C ALA A 158 6.61 30.94 -9.59
N MET A 159 7.21 29.97 -10.28
CA MET A 159 6.66 29.36 -11.50
C MET A 159 5.41 28.50 -11.27
N PHE A 160 5.17 28.06 -10.02
CA PHE A 160 3.97 27.33 -9.65
C PHE A 160 2.90 28.34 -9.25
N GLN A 161 1.88 28.50 -10.10
CA GLN A 161 0.71 29.30 -9.75
C GLN A 161 0.15 28.82 -8.42
N ARG A 162 -0.26 29.77 -7.57
CA ARG A 162 -0.91 29.47 -6.30
C ARG A 162 -2.39 29.20 -6.52
N LYS A 163 -2.86 28.06 -6.02
CA LYS A 163 -4.27 27.71 -5.89
C LYS A 163 -4.62 27.61 -4.42
N THR A 164 -5.66 28.32 -4.00
CA THR A 164 -6.10 28.38 -2.60
C THR A 164 -7.31 27.50 -2.32
N ASP A 165 -7.88 26.94 -3.38
CA ASP A 165 -9.03 26.09 -3.44
C ASP A 165 -8.67 24.70 -3.99
N HIS A 166 -9.47 23.71 -3.61
CA HIS A 166 -9.38 22.34 -4.11
C HIS A 166 -10.82 21.80 -4.31
N PRO A 167 -11.10 20.97 -5.33
CA PRO A 167 -12.45 20.44 -5.57
C PRO A 167 -13.01 19.62 -4.40
N VAL A 168 -12.16 18.84 -3.74
CA VAL A 168 -12.52 18.07 -2.54
C VAL A 168 -12.56 18.99 -1.31
N PRO A 169 -13.73 19.08 -0.61
CA PRO A 169 -13.88 19.89 0.60
C PRO A 169 -13.15 19.28 1.80
N ARG A 170 -12.76 20.11 2.75
CA ARG A 170 -12.16 19.68 4.02
C ARG A 170 -13.21 19.47 5.10
N LEU A 171 -13.99 18.40 4.96
CA LEU A 171 -15.12 18.16 5.84
C LEU A 171 -14.66 18.00 7.31
N GLY A 172 -15.20 18.84 8.18
CA GLY A 172 -14.94 18.77 9.61
C GLY A 172 -13.50 19.13 10.04
N ILE A 173 -12.70 19.78 9.19
CA ILE A 173 -11.33 20.20 9.53
C ILE A 173 -11.26 21.73 9.63
N SER A 174 -10.77 22.24 10.77
CA SER A 174 -10.55 23.68 10.98
C SER A 174 -9.10 24.15 10.79
N LYS A 175 -8.15 23.22 10.63
CA LYS A 175 -6.72 23.52 10.51
C LYS A 175 -6.37 24.11 9.13
N SER A 176 -5.58 25.18 9.15
CA SER A 176 -4.91 25.76 7.97
C SER A 176 -3.52 25.17 7.73
N GLY A 177 -3.03 25.26 6.49
CA GLY A 177 -1.71 24.77 6.08
C GLY A 177 -1.72 23.33 5.54
N PRO A 178 -0.55 22.77 5.16
CA PRO A 178 -0.48 21.47 4.54
C PRO A 178 -1.06 20.35 5.40
N LEU A 179 -1.86 19.50 4.77
CA LEU A 179 -2.51 18.36 5.37
C LEU A 179 -2.10 17.07 4.66
N GLU A 180 -2.10 15.99 5.42
CA GLU A 180 -1.86 14.66 4.88
C GLU A 180 -3.03 14.19 4.02
N THR A 181 -2.74 13.61 2.86
CA THR A 181 -3.74 13.21 1.84
C THR A 181 -3.84 11.69 1.64
N ASN A 182 -2.72 10.96 1.82
CA ASN A 182 -2.64 9.51 1.55
C ASN A 182 -2.46 8.71 2.86
N LYS A 183 -3.27 9.03 3.89
CA LYS A 183 -3.18 8.41 5.23
C LYS A 183 -4.46 7.67 5.62
N PHE A 184 -4.30 6.67 6.50
CA PHE A 184 -5.30 5.70 6.94
C PHE A 184 -6.61 6.31 7.50
N TYR A 185 -6.56 7.56 7.99
CA TYR A 185 -7.70 8.23 8.62
C TYR A 185 -8.51 9.12 7.67
N SER A 186 -8.11 9.22 6.41
CA SER A 186 -8.67 10.20 5.48
C SER A 186 -10.16 10.06 5.19
N ASN A 187 -10.71 8.84 5.23
CA ASN A 187 -12.15 8.61 5.07
C ASN A 187 -13.01 9.45 6.04
N PHE A 188 -12.50 9.81 7.21
CA PHE A 188 -13.21 10.62 8.19
C PHE A 188 -13.26 12.12 7.89
N TYR A 189 -12.66 12.58 6.80
CA TYR A 189 -12.82 13.94 6.29
C TYR A 189 -13.19 13.99 4.80
N LEU A 190 -13.51 12.84 4.20
CA LEU A 190 -13.86 12.69 2.78
C LEU A 190 -15.28 12.12 2.63
N GLY A 191 -15.88 12.33 1.45
CA GLY A 191 -17.19 11.77 1.11
C GLY A 191 -18.26 12.14 2.13
N ASP A 192 -19.05 11.17 2.57
CA ASP A 192 -20.05 11.34 3.62
C ASP A 192 -19.52 11.02 5.04
N GLN A 193 -18.21 10.79 5.16
CA GLN A 193 -17.49 10.40 6.36
C GLN A 193 -17.92 9.06 6.99
N LYS A 194 -18.70 8.21 6.28
CA LYS A 194 -19.18 6.91 6.79
C LYS A 194 -18.24 5.74 6.48
N ALA A 195 -17.41 5.87 5.44
CA ALA A 195 -16.43 4.85 5.10
C ALA A 195 -15.45 4.60 6.28
N PRO A 196 -15.03 3.35 6.54
CA PRO A 196 -14.18 3.05 7.70
C PRO A 196 -12.78 3.65 7.59
N VAL A 197 -12.15 3.92 8.73
CA VAL A 197 -10.70 4.11 8.85
C VAL A 197 -10.06 2.85 9.44
N TYR A 198 -8.92 2.45 8.89
CA TYR A 198 -8.27 1.19 9.22
C TYR A 198 -7.06 1.43 10.12
N THR A 199 -7.24 1.32 11.43
CA THR A 199 -6.13 1.46 12.39
C THR A 199 -5.29 0.19 12.54
N TYR A 200 -5.78 -0.95 12.07
CA TYR A 200 -5.16 -2.27 12.18
C TYR A 200 -4.86 -2.72 13.63
N PRO A 201 -5.43 -3.84 14.09
CA PRO A 201 -6.30 -4.79 13.37
C PRO A 201 -7.77 -4.32 13.27
N TYR A 202 -8.13 -3.23 13.94
CA TYR A 202 -9.50 -2.72 13.94
C TYR A 202 -9.79 -1.81 12.75
N ALA A 203 -11.05 -1.79 12.33
CA ALA A 203 -11.64 -0.72 11.54
C ALA A 203 -12.65 0.06 12.39
N LEU A 204 -12.66 1.38 12.22
CA LEU A 204 -13.57 2.29 12.90
C LEU A 204 -14.45 2.98 11.86
N SER A 205 -15.75 3.09 12.11
CA SER A 205 -16.68 3.81 11.24
C SER A 205 -17.61 4.68 12.07
N TRP A 206 -17.94 5.87 11.57
CA TRP A 206 -18.98 6.69 12.18
C TRP A 206 -20.34 6.10 11.80
N ALA A 207 -21.09 5.64 12.79
CA ALA A 207 -22.35 4.94 12.54
C ALA A 207 -23.43 5.87 11.96
N ALA A 208 -23.41 7.17 12.28
CA ALA A 208 -24.27 8.19 11.68
C ALA A 208 -25.78 7.82 11.59
N GLY A 209 -26.29 7.10 12.60
CA GLY A 209 -27.68 6.63 12.66
C GLY A 209 -27.96 5.35 11.87
N ALA A 210 -26.97 4.77 11.19
CA ALA A 210 -27.08 3.53 10.42
C ALA A 210 -26.77 2.28 11.25
N GLY A 211 -27.21 1.12 10.74
CA GLY A 211 -27.08 -0.18 11.39
C GLY A 211 -28.15 -0.44 12.46
N ALA A 212 -28.19 -1.67 12.98
CA ALA A 212 -29.22 -2.14 13.92
C ALA A 212 -29.26 -1.34 15.24
N ALA A 213 -28.12 -0.83 15.69
CA ALA A 213 -28.05 0.01 16.88
C ALA A 213 -28.54 1.46 16.66
N ALA A 214 -28.76 1.88 15.40
CA ALA A 214 -29.11 3.24 14.98
C ALA A 214 -28.25 4.33 15.69
N SER A 215 -26.98 4.03 15.93
CA SER A 215 -26.13 4.83 16.81
C SER A 215 -25.53 6.02 16.08
N TRP A 216 -25.32 7.11 16.81
CA TRP A 216 -24.56 8.28 16.35
C TRP A 216 -23.10 8.27 16.82
N GLY A 217 -22.68 7.17 17.46
CA GLY A 217 -21.33 6.96 17.98
C GLY A 217 -20.34 6.41 16.94
N MET A 218 -19.17 6.03 17.44
CA MET A 218 -18.11 5.39 16.65
C MET A 218 -18.19 3.87 16.81
N ALA A 219 -18.43 3.17 15.71
CA ALA A 219 -18.44 1.73 15.65
C ALA A 219 -17.02 1.17 15.49
N ILE A 220 -16.78 0.02 16.11
CA ILE A 220 -15.53 -0.72 16.13
C ILE A 220 -15.81 -2.11 15.56
N SER A 221 -15.02 -2.52 14.58
CA SER A 221 -15.09 -3.84 13.98
C SER A 221 -13.72 -4.53 13.97
N HIS A 222 -13.75 -5.87 13.98
CA HIS A 222 -12.60 -6.71 13.72
C HIS A 222 -13.08 -7.98 13.01
N VAL A 223 -12.58 -8.20 11.80
CA VAL A 223 -12.94 -9.36 10.96
C VAL A 223 -11.95 -10.49 11.18
N GLU A 224 -12.46 -11.69 11.51
CA GLU A 224 -11.64 -12.90 11.58
C GLU A 224 -11.38 -13.51 10.19
N ALA A 225 -10.33 -14.33 10.08
CA ALA A 225 -10.01 -15.02 8.84
C ALA A 225 -11.17 -15.88 8.29
N SER A 226 -12.02 -16.42 9.19
CA SER A 226 -13.21 -17.21 8.83
C SER A 226 -14.38 -16.39 8.28
N GLN A 227 -14.37 -15.07 8.46
CA GLN A 227 -15.40 -14.16 7.96
C GLN A 227 -15.05 -13.55 6.59
N ARG A 228 -13.87 -13.85 6.04
CA ARG A 228 -13.45 -13.37 4.72
C ARG A 228 -14.35 -13.94 3.64
N VAL A 229 -14.65 -13.09 2.66
CA VAL A 229 -15.29 -13.51 1.41
C VAL A 229 -14.23 -13.64 0.34
N TYR A 230 -14.25 -14.76 -0.38
CA TYR A 230 -13.32 -15.04 -1.46
C TYR A 230 -14.01 -14.94 -2.82
N GLY A 231 -13.30 -14.41 -3.80
CA GLY A 231 -13.72 -14.38 -5.19
C GLY A 231 -13.66 -15.75 -5.86
N PRO A 232 -14.03 -15.84 -7.14
CA PRO A 232 -13.99 -17.07 -7.90
C PRO A 232 -12.58 -17.67 -7.97
N LEU A 233 -12.49 -18.99 -8.13
CA LEU A 233 -11.23 -19.67 -8.39
C LEU A 233 -10.78 -19.42 -9.84
N GLN A 234 -9.53 -19.02 -9.98
CA GLN A 234 -8.86 -18.86 -11.26
C GLN A 234 -8.27 -20.20 -11.75
N SER A 235 -7.73 -20.21 -12.98
CA SER A 235 -7.14 -21.41 -13.60
C SER A 235 -5.96 -22.00 -12.83
N ASN A 236 -5.27 -21.19 -12.02
CA ASN A 236 -4.17 -21.61 -11.14
C ASN A 236 -4.65 -22.15 -9.78
N LYS A 237 -5.98 -22.28 -9.57
CA LYS A 237 -6.65 -22.67 -8.32
C LYS A 237 -6.51 -21.67 -7.16
N ALA A 238 -6.05 -20.45 -7.43
CA ALA A 238 -6.11 -19.37 -6.47
C ALA A 238 -7.38 -18.54 -6.67
N VAL A 239 -7.89 -17.97 -5.58
CA VAL A 239 -9.06 -17.08 -5.60
C VAL A 239 -8.68 -15.72 -6.16
N GLU A 240 -9.56 -15.10 -6.94
CA GLU A 240 -9.33 -13.79 -7.58
C GLU A 240 -9.13 -12.65 -6.57
N TYR A 241 -9.93 -12.64 -5.51
CA TYR A 241 -9.82 -11.66 -4.45
C TYR A 241 -10.12 -12.29 -3.10
N TYR A 242 -9.75 -11.60 -2.03
CA TYR A 242 -10.39 -11.77 -0.74
C TYR A 242 -10.73 -10.40 -0.15
N ILE A 243 -11.91 -10.31 0.46
CA ILE A 243 -12.47 -9.08 1.02
C ILE A 243 -12.90 -9.35 2.46
N ASN A 244 -12.68 -8.37 3.33
CA ASN A 244 -13.17 -8.39 4.70
C ASN A 244 -14.51 -7.63 4.75
N PRO A 245 -15.61 -8.23 5.25
CA PRO A 245 -16.91 -7.55 5.30
C PRO A 245 -16.88 -6.24 6.09
N VAL A 246 -17.53 -5.22 5.55
CA VAL A 246 -17.64 -3.87 6.13
C VAL A 246 -19.03 -3.68 6.74
N GLY A 247 -19.15 -2.77 7.71
CA GLY A 247 -20.43 -2.43 8.34
C GLY A 247 -20.80 -3.24 9.58
N ILE A 248 -19.99 -4.24 9.98
CA ILE A 248 -20.20 -4.96 11.24
C ILE A 248 -19.90 -4.03 12.42
N GLN A 249 -20.93 -3.69 13.21
CA GLN A 249 -20.79 -2.81 14.37
C GLN A 249 -20.70 -3.65 15.67
N SER A 250 -19.55 -4.33 15.86
CA SER A 250 -19.34 -5.24 17.00
C SER A 250 -19.46 -4.53 18.35
N MET A 251 -18.79 -3.38 18.50
CA MET A 251 -18.89 -2.53 19.67
C MET A 251 -18.99 -1.08 19.22
N ILE A 252 -19.83 -0.27 19.86
CA ILE A 252 -20.02 1.15 19.52
C ILE A 252 -19.84 1.97 20.79
N ILE A 253 -18.98 3.00 20.70
CA ILE A 253 -18.80 3.99 21.77
C ILE A 253 -19.59 5.25 21.39
N SER A 254 -20.58 5.61 22.20
CA SER A 254 -21.50 6.72 21.94
C SER A 254 -21.78 7.55 23.20
N ALA A 255 -22.61 8.58 23.08
CA ALA A 255 -23.02 9.42 24.20
C ALA A 255 -24.47 9.89 24.04
N LYS A 256 -25.16 10.12 25.16
CA LYS A 256 -26.56 10.59 25.19
C LYS A 256 -26.78 11.89 24.43
N GLU A 257 -25.75 12.72 24.37
CA GLU A 257 -25.77 14.03 23.74
C GLU A 257 -25.70 13.97 22.21
N LEU A 258 -25.34 12.81 21.64
CA LEU A 258 -25.27 12.60 20.19
C LEU A 258 -26.64 12.22 19.62
N GLY A 259 -26.90 12.60 18.37
CA GLY A 259 -28.18 12.40 17.70
C GLY A 259 -28.09 12.84 16.24
N SER A 260 -29.22 13.09 15.58
CA SER A 260 -29.25 13.37 14.13
C SER A 260 -28.52 14.63 13.65
N LYS A 261 -28.11 15.50 14.57
CA LYS A 261 -27.30 16.69 14.27
C LYS A 261 -25.81 16.46 14.50
N THR A 262 -25.41 15.25 14.89
CA THR A 262 -24.02 14.94 15.21
C THR A 262 -23.12 15.18 14.02
N THR A 263 -21.97 15.80 14.29
CA THR A 263 -20.95 16.05 13.28
C THR A 263 -19.65 15.36 13.66
N LEU A 264 -19.01 14.73 12.68
CA LEU A 264 -17.63 14.25 12.79
C LEU A 264 -16.66 15.34 12.34
N THR A 265 -15.75 15.71 13.23
CA THR A 265 -14.67 16.67 12.97
C THR A 265 -13.31 16.02 13.23
N MET A 266 -12.26 16.55 12.62
CA MET A 266 -10.91 16.03 12.78
C MET A 266 -9.87 17.12 13.06
N ASP A 267 -8.86 16.76 13.86
CA ASP A 267 -7.67 17.57 14.06
C ASP A 267 -6.42 16.71 14.32
N SER A 268 -5.29 17.36 14.59
CA SER A 268 -3.99 16.70 14.82
C SER A 268 -3.58 15.73 13.69
N LEU A 269 -3.98 16.04 12.45
CA LEU A 269 -3.72 15.26 11.24
C LEU A 269 -2.22 15.21 10.92
N GLY A 270 -1.53 14.19 11.42
CA GLY A 270 -0.12 13.92 11.18
C GLY A 270 0.09 12.59 10.46
N PRO A 271 1.34 12.21 10.13
CA PRO A 271 1.60 11.06 9.26
C PRO A 271 1.21 9.70 9.87
N HIS A 272 1.12 9.60 11.20
CA HIS A 272 0.84 8.34 11.92
C HIS A 272 -0.20 8.48 13.03
N TYR A 273 -0.83 9.65 13.12
CA TYR A 273 -1.77 9.97 14.17
C TYR A 273 -2.78 11.01 13.71
N ALA A 274 -4.02 10.89 14.19
CA ALA A 274 -5.06 11.89 14.03
C ALA A 274 -6.02 11.83 15.22
N ARG A 275 -6.90 12.82 15.36
CA ARG A 275 -8.05 12.71 16.27
C ARG A 275 -9.34 12.89 15.50
N ALA A 276 -10.26 11.95 15.72
CA ALA A 276 -11.66 12.05 15.31
C ALA A 276 -12.49 12.56 16.49
N ILE A 277 -13.41 13.48 16.25
CA ILE A 277 -14.16 14.17 17.30
C ILE A 277 -15.64 14.18 16.93
N LEU A 278 -16.44 13.51 17.76
CA LEU A 278 -17.89 13.55 17.67
C LEU A 278 -18.44 14.68 18.53
N ARG A 279 -19.31 15.49 17.93
CA ARG A 279 -20.00 16.62 18.58
C ARG A 279 -21.49 16.46 18.42
N LYS A 280 -22.27 17.00 19.36
CA LYS A 280 -23.73 17.07 19.23
C LYS A 280 -24.16 17.80 17.95
N ASP A 281 -23.45 18.87 17.61
CA ASP A 281 -23.57 19.66 16.39
C ASP A 281 -22.24 20.40 16.14
N SER A 282 -22.11 21.08 15.00
CA SER A 282 -20.87 21.76 14.57
C SER A 282 -20.40 22.86 15.53
N SER A 283 -21.29 23.43 16.35
CA SER A 283 -21.01 24.50 17.30
C SER A 283 -20.69 24.00 18.72
N SER A 284 -21.07 22.76 19.03
CA SER A 284 -20.95 22.18 20.36
C SER A 284 -19.51 21.78 20.69
N ALA A 285 -19.18 21.78 21.99
CA ALA A 285 -17.94 21.20 22.48
C ALA A 285 -17.85 19.69 22.13
N PRO A 286 -16.63 19.11 22.07
CA PRO A 286 -16.45 17.68 21.87
C PRO A 286 -17.25 16.86 22.89
N ALA A 287 -18.12 15.98 22.41
CA ALA A 287 -18.76 14.98 23.27
C ALA A 287 -17.80 13.82 23.50
N ILE A 288 -17.15 13.37 22.43
CA ILE A 288 -16.17 12.28 22.45
C ILE A 288 -15.01 12.60 21.51
N THR A 289 -13.78 12.38 21.98
CA THR A 289 -12.57 12.47 21.14
C THR A 289 -11.89 11.10 21.05
N PHE A 290 -11.62 10.64 19.83
CA PHE A 290 -10.95 9.38 19.51
C PHE A 290 -9.54 9.65 18.97
N PRO A 291 -8.47 9.43 19.76
CA PRO A 291 -7.12 9.36 19.24
C PRO A 291 -6.97 8.13 18.33
N LEU A 292 -6.56 8.36 17.08
CA LEU A 292 -6.36 7.35 16.06
C LEU A 292 -4.86 7.15 15.85
N SER A 293 -4.39 5.93 16.02
CA SER A 293 -3.02 5.53 15.71
C SER A 293 -3.03 4.12 15.12
N GLN A 294 -2.25 3.90 14.08
CA GLN A 294 -2.05 2.56 13.54
C GLN A 294 -1.44 1.64 14.61
N GLY A 295 -1.91 0.40 14.65
CA GLY A 295 -1.46 -0.61 15.60
C GLY A 295 -1.97 -0.42 17.02
N SER A 296 -3.00 0.38 17.29
CA SER A 296 -3.45 0.57 18.68
C SER A 296 -4.05 -0.72 19.28
N LEU A 297 -3.67 -1.08 20.53
CA LEU A 297 -4.30 -2.20 21.26
C LEU A 297 -5.79 -1.95 21.52
N PHE A 298 -6.11 -0.71 21.92
CA PHE A 298 -7.46 -0.28 22.27
C PHE A 298 -7.95 0.77 21.29
N THR A 299 -9.23 0.69 20.91
CA THR A 299 -9.96 1.89 20.52
C THR A 299 -10.20 2.71 21.77
N THR A 300 -9.69 3.95 21.78
CA THR A 300 -9.75 4.86 22.94
C THR A 300 -10.72 6.00 22.65
N ALA A 301 -11.53 6.36 23.64
CA ALA A 301 -12.50 7.44 23.59
C ALA A 301 -12.38 8.32 24.85
N TYR A 302 -12.12 9.60 24.66
CA TYR A 302 -12.05 10.58 25.74
C TYR A 302 -13.38 11.29 25.93
N TYR A 303 -13.85 11.35 27.17
CA TYR A 303 -15.06 12.05 27.61
C TYR A 303 -14.69 13.20 28.55
N SER A 304 -15.30 14.36 28.31
CA SER A 304 -15.17 15.56 29.17
C SER A 304 -16.52 16.00 29.73
N GLY A 305 -17.34 15.05 30.19
CA GLY A 305 -18.65 15.30 30.79
C GLY A 305 -19.85 14.94 29.93
N ALA A 306 -19.65 14.31 28.77
CA ALA A 306 -20.74 13.63 28.06
C ALA A 306 -21.12 12.32 28.79
N THR A 307 -22.33 11.83 28.56
CA THR A 307 -22.92 10.66 29.25
C THR A 307 -22.73 9.41 28.39
N PRO A 308 -21.82 8.47 28.74
CA PRO A 308 -21.46 7.37 27.84
C PRO A 308 -22.57 6.34 27.62
N PHE A 309 -22.68 5.88 26.37
CA PHE A 309 -23.43 4.71 25.93
C PHE A 309 -22.51 3.73 25.21
N ILE A 310 -22.69 2.45 25.50
CA ILE A 310 -22.03 1.35 24.80
C ILE A 310 -23.12 0.55 24.11
N GLN A 311 -22.99 0.37 22.80
CA GLN A 311 -23.96 -0.35 21.98
C GLN A 311 -23.29 -1.44 21.15
N SER A 312 -24.09 -2.34 20.60
CA SER A 312 -23.65 -3.34 19.62
C SER A 312 -24.80 -3.71 18.69
N SER A 313 -24.52 -3.81 17.39
CA SER A 313 -25.46 -4.40 16.41
C SER A 313 -25.32 -5.93 16.34
N VAL A 314 -24.24 -6.49 16.91
CA VAL A 314 -24.09 -7.94 17.11
C VAL A 314 -24.83 -8.41 18.37
N TYR A 315 -25.23 -7.48 19.23
CA TYR A 315 -25.90 -7.71 20.51
C TYR A 315 -25.04 -8.41 21.58
N PHE A 316 -25.32 -8.04 22.82
CA PHE A 316 -24.73 -8.57 24.03
C PHE A 316 -25.44 -9.86 24.41
N LYS A 317 -24.66 -10.91 24.56
CA LYS A 317 -25.07 -12.13 25.25
C LYS A 317 -24.94 -11.99 26.76
N SER A 318 -23.85 -11.35 27.20
CA SER A 318 -23.64 -11.03 28.61
C SER A 318 -22.71 -9.84 28.79
N MET A 319 -22.87 -9.15 29.92
CA MET A 319 -21.93 -8.16 30.41
C MET A 319 -21.57 -8.46 31.85
N THR A 320 -20.28 -8.49 32.18
CA THR A 320 -19.80 -8.69 33.55
C THR A 320 -18.98 -7.49 33.99
N GLN A 321 -19.40 -6.83 35.07
CA GLN A 321 -18.54 -5.89 35.79
C GLN A 321 -17.65 -6.70 36.74
N VAL A 322 -16.32 -6.57 36.59
CA VAL A 322 -15.39 -7.34 37.42
C VAL A 322 -15.41 -6.88 38.88
N ALA A 323 -15.20 -7.81 39.81
CA ALA A 323 -15.19 -7.49 41.25
C ALA A 323 -13.95 -6.69 41.68
N LYS A 324 -12.80 -6.97 41.05
CA LYS A 324 -11.53 -6.32 41.33
C LYS A 324 -11.03 -5.59 40.09
N ASP A 325 -10.94 -4.28 40.21
CA ASP A 325 -10.40 -3.44 39.15
C ASP A 325 -8.92 -3.75 38.86
N PRO A 326 -8.48 -3.66 37.59
CA PRO A 326 -7.11 -3.96 37.20
C PRO A 326 -6.11 -2.89 37.67
N LYS A 327 -6.57 -1.64 37.84
CA LYS A 327 -5.77 -0.49 38.28
C LYS A 327 -6.62 0.47 39.09
N THR A 328 -5.96 1.30 39.90
CA THR A 328 -6.60 2.42 40.58
C THR A 328 -7.37 3.28 39.58
N ASN A 329 -8.61 3.62 39.90
CA ASN A 329 -9.49 4.45 39.06
C ASN A 329 -9.87 3.86 37.69
N VAL A 330 -9.57 2.59 37.41
CA VAL A 330 -9.97 1.93 36.15
C VAL A 330 -11.03 0.88 36.41
N ARG A 331 -12.27 1.14 35.99
CA ARG A 331 -13.33 0.11 35.99
C ARG A 331 -13.19 -0.81 34.79
N LYS A 332 -13.45 -2.10 34.98
CA LYS A 332 -13.38 -3.10 33.90
C LYS A 332 -14.71 -3.82 33.73
N PHE A 333 -15.08 -4.00 32.46
CA PHE A 333 -16.27 -4.73 32.03
C PHE A 333 -15.89 -5.71 30.93
N ASN A 334 -16.45 -6.92 30.99
CA ASN A 334 -16.31 -7.93 29.95
C ASN A 334 -17.65 -8.06 29.23
N PHE A 335 -17.65 -7.87 27.91
CA PHE A 335 -18.79 -8.09 27.03
C PHE A 335 -18.57 -9.39 26.26
N VAL A 336 -19.55 -10.28 26.28
CA VAL A 336 -19.64 -11.41 25.35
C VAL A 336 -20.77 -11.09 24.39
N LEU A 337 -20.46 -11.09 23.10
CA LEU A 337 -21.45 -10.81 22.05
C LEU A 337 -22.11 -12.12 21.57
N GLU A 338 -23.20 -12.03 20.81
CA GLU A 338 -23.91 -13.21 20.31
C GLU A 338 -23.09 -14.05 19.31
N ASP A 339 -22.10 -13.45 18.65
CA ASP A 339 -21.11 -14.17 17.82
C ASP A 339 -20.07 -14.97 18.65
N GLY A 340 -20.18 -14.93 19.98
CA GLY A 340 -19.28 -15.62 20.91
C GLY A 340 -17.96 -14.91 21.16
N THR A 341 -17.69 -13.79 20.49
CA THR A 341 -16.49 -12.99 20.72
C THR A 341 -16.54 -12.31 22.09
N THR A 342 -15.37 -11.94 22.61
CA THR A 342 -15.27 -11.22 23.88
C THR A 342 -14.54 -9.92 23.69
N TRP A 343 -15.16 -8.86 24.19
CA TRP A 343 -14.65 -7.51 24.13
C TRP A 343 -14.53 -6.98 25.55
N ARG A 344 -13.39 -6.36 25.86
CA ARG A 344 -13.12 -5.82 27.19
C ARG A 344 -13.13 -4.31 27.14
N LEU A 345 -13.88 -3.73 28.06
CA LEU A 345 -13.99 -2.30 28.24
C LEU A 345 -13.30 -1.89 29.54
N TYR A 346 -12.45 -0.88 29.43
CA TYR A 346 -11.73 -0.27 30.55
C TYR A 346 -12.10 1.22 30.61
N ALA A 347 -12.62 1.66 31.75
CA ALA A 347 -13.00 3.05 31.98
C ALA A 347 -12.08 3.67 33.03
N TYR A 348 -11.07 4.41 32.57
CA TYR A 348 -10.15 5.15 33.43
C TYR A 348 -10.73 6.53 33.76
N LYS A 349 -11.17 6.73 35.00
CA LYS A 349 -11.68 8.04 35.45
C LYS A 349 -10.53 8.99 35.78
N THR A 350 -10.64 10.24 35.34
CA THR A 350 -9.71 11.32 35.71
C THR A 350 -10.28 12.21 36.82
N ARG A 351 -11.62 12.33 36.89
CA ARG A 351 -12.33 12.98 38.00
C ARG A 351 -13.77 12.48 38.10
N GLY A 352 -14.43 12.80 39.20
CA GLY A 352 -15.82 12.42 39.45
C GLY A 352 -16.01 10.93 39.74
N ASP A 353 -17.21 10.45 39.43
CA ASP A 353 -17.63 9.08 39.71
C ASP A 353 -16.99 8.08 38.74
N PRO A 354 -16.68 6.84 39.20
CA PRO A 354 -16.31 5.77 38.28
C PRO A 354 -17.48 5.47 37.33
N LEU A 355 -17.15 5.02 36.11
CA LEU A 355 -18.18 4.58 35.17
C LEU A 355 -18.98 3.43 35.78
N ASN A 356 -20.30 3.57 35.74
CA ASN A 356 -21.24 2.50 36.06
C ASN A 356 -22.17 2.33 34.86
N LEU A 357 -22.38 1.10 34.42
CA LEU A 357 -23.19 0.78 33.25
C LEU A 357 -24.38 -0.07 33.66
N THR A 358 -25.57 0.35 33.25
CA THR A 358 -26.78 -0.46 33.35
C THR A 358 -27.11 -1.00 31.97
N VAL A 359 -27.20 -2.32 31.85
CA VAL A 359 -27.70 -2.97 30.63
C VAL A 359 -29.22 -2.87 30.65
N THR A 360 -29.79 -2.26 29.62
CA THR A 360 -31.25 -2.09 29.48
C THR A 360 -31.86 -3.14 28.56
N ASN A 361 -31.12 -3.55 27.53
CA ASN A 361 -31.49 -4.60 26.58
C ASN A 361 -30.22 -5.19 25.94
N ASN A 362 -30.40 -6.14 25.02
CA ASN A 362 -29.29 -6.83 24.35
C ASN A 362 -28.41 -5.89 23.51
N GLY A 363 -28.87 -4.71 23.11
CA GLY A 363 -28.09 -3.76 22.31
C GLY A 363 -27.48 -2.59 23.07
N LEU A 364 -27.82 -2.37 24.36
CA LEU A 364 -27.52 -1.11 25.04
C LEU A 364 -27.09 -1.27 26.51
N ALA A 365 -25.93 -0.71 26.83
CA ALA A 365 -25.43 -0.48 28.17
C ALA A 365 -25.16 1.02 28.38
N SER A 366 -25.84 1.64 29.34
CA SER A 366 -25.86 3.10 29.51
C SER A 366 -25.37 3.54 30.88
N SER A 367 -24.68 4.69 30.91
CA SER A 367 -24.41 5.42 32.14
C SER A 367 -25.59 6.35 32.46
N SER A 368 -25.94 6.47 33.75
CA SER A 368 -26.89 7.49 34.23
C SER A 368 -26.22 8.82 34.59
N LYS A 369 -24.88 8.87 34.55
CA LYS A 369 -24.08 10.04 34.95
C LYS A 369 -23.08 10.46 33.85
N PRO A 370 -22.74 11.75 33.77
CA PRO A 370 -21.59 12.24 33.01
C PRO A 370 -20.30 11.52 33.37
N PHE A 371 -19.42 11.28 32.39
CA PHE A 371 -18.11 10.68 32.61
C PHE A 371 -16.98 11.64 32.26
N TYR A 372 -15.93 11.63 33.09
CA TYR A 372 -14.70 12.39 32.86
C TYR A 372 -13.51 11.44 32.89
N GLY A 373 -12.96 11.13 31.71
CA GLY A 373 -11.91 10.14 31.58
C GLY A 373 -11.87 9.47 30.22
N PHE A 374 -11.29 8.26 30.17
CA PHE A 374 -11.12 7.48 28.95
C PHE A 374 -11.89 6.17 29.03
N ILE A 375 -12.61 5.83 27.97
CA ILE A 375 -13.15 4.50 27.73
C ILE A 375 -12.28 3.85 26.66
N GLN A 376 -11.80 2.65 26.94
CA GLN A 376 -10.98 1.85 26.02
C GLN A 376 -11.64 0.50 25.79
N ILE A 377 -11.79 0.11 24.52
CA ILE A 377 -12.35 -1.18 24.12
C ILE A 377 -11.33 -1.95 23.27
N ALA A 378 -11.18 -3.24 23.54
CA ALA A 378 -10.37 -4.16 22.75
C ALA A 378 -11.02 -5.54 22.66
N LYS A 379 -10.84 -6.22 21.52
CA LYS A 379 -11.26 -7.61 21.33
C LYS A 379 -10.27 -8.55 21.99
N ASP A 380 -10.71 -9.36 22.94
CA ASP A 380 -9.86 -10.35 23.59
C ASP A 380 -9.80 -11.66 22.77
N PRO A 381 -8.63 -12.07 22.24
CA PRO A 381 -8.47 -13.35 21.55
C PRO A 381 -8.54 -14.57 22.49
N LYS A 382 -8.72 -14.35 23.80
CA LYS A 382 -8.78 -15.37 24.86
C LYS A 382 -7.56 -16.29 24.90
N SER A 383 -6.38 -15.77 24.52
CA SER A 383 -5.14 -16.49 24.80
C SER A 383 -4.89 -16.52 26.31
N SER A 384 -4.07 -17.46 26.79
CA SER A 384 -3.81 -17.62 28.23
C SER A 384 -3.29 -16.36 28.94
N LYS A 385 -2.73 -15.40 28.21
CA LYS A 385 -2.13 -14.16 28.74
C LYS A 385 -2.73 -12.88 28.17
N SER A 386 -3.74 -12.95 27.30
CA SER A 386 -4.29 -11.77 26.63
C SER A 386 -4.91 -10.77 27.61
N GLU A 387 -5.64 -11.26 28.62
CA GLU A 387 -6.24 -10.44 29.67
C GLU A 387 -5.17 -9.69 30.48
N ALA A 388 -4.03 -10.32 30.78
CA ALA A 388 -2.94 -9.69 31.50
C ALA A 388 -2.29 -8.54 30.70
N VAL A 389 -2.21 -8.66 29.38
CA VAL A 389 -1.75 -7.57 28.50
C VAL A 389 -2.74 -6.41 28.53
N LEU A 390 -4.04 -6.69 28.43
CA LEU A 390 -5.08 -5.65 28.48
C LEU A 390 -5.12 -4.95 29.84
N ASP A 391 -5.08 -5.71 30.93
CA ASP A 391 -5.05 -5.17 32.29
C ASP A 391 -3.78 -4.35 32.53
N ASN A 392 -2.63 -4.75 31.98
CA ASN A 392 -1.41 -3.95 32.04
C ASN A 392 -1.48 -2.68 31.17
N GLY A 393 -2.11 -2.73 30.00
CA GLY A 393 -2.20 -1.61 29.05
C GLY A 393 -3.31 -0.61 29.35
N CYS A 394 -4.33 -1.00 30.11
CA CYS A 394 -5.54 -0.19 30.26
C CYS A 394 -5.26 1.20 30.83
N GLY A 395 -6.00 2.18 30.33
CA GLY A 395 -5.82 3.59 30.58
C GLY A 395 -4.66 4.24 29.82
N ILE A 396 -3.86 3.53 29.01
CA ILE A 396 -2.70 4.09 28.27
C ILE A 396 -2.96 4.04 26.76
N TYR A 397 -2.62 5.11 26.04
CA TYR A 397 -2.75 5.18 24.58
C TYR A 397 -1.68 6.09 23.95
N ALA A 398 -1.46 5.92 22.65
CA ALA A 398 -0.53 6.74 21.88
C ALA A 398 -1.13 8.10 21.50
N THR A 399 -0.33 9.15 21.54
CA THR A 399 -0.73 10.53 21.18
C THR A 399 0.01 11.06 19.94
N GLY A 400 0.82 10.21 19.30
CA GLY A 400 1.68 10.55 18.19
C GLY A 400 2.89 9.63 18.12
N MET A 401 3.50 9.54 16.95
CA MET A 401 4.69 8.74 16.69
C MET A 401 5.66 9.56 15.85
N THR A 402 6.93 9.61 16.25
CA THR A 402 8.02 10.15 15.45
C THR A 402 8.96 9.04 15.01
N ILE A 403 9.67 9.30 13.91
CA ILE A 403 10.64 8.37 13.35
C ILE A 403 12.03 8.96 13.51
N SER A 404 12.95 8.13 13.95
CA SER A 404 14.38 8.45 14.04
C SER A 404 15.17 7.25 13.54
N GLY A 405 16.38 7.46 13.03
CA GLY A 405 17.18 6.34 12.56
C GLY A 405 18.56 6.72 12.06
N SER A 406 19.39 5.72 11.85
CA SER A 406 20.76 5.91 11.37
C SER A 406 21.09 4.89 10.29
N ALA A 407 22.07 5.23 9.45
CA ALA A 407 22.59 4.38 8.40
C ALA A 407 24.12 4.34 8.50
N VAL A 408 24.68 3.20 8.91
CA VAL A 408 26.13 3.01 9.09
C VAL A 408 26.59 1.84 8.24
N GLY A 409 27.44 2.11 7.24
CA GLY A 409 27.82 1.10 6.26
C GLY A 409 26.57 0.55 5.56
N THR A 410 26.41 -0.77 5.51
CA THR A 410 25.21 -1.44 4.98
C THR A 410 24.08 -1.59 5.99
N LYS A 411 24.31 -1.25 7.26
CA LYS A 411 23.32 -1.46 8.33
C LYS A 411 22.50 -0.19 8.54
N GLY A 412 21.18 -0.32 8.40
CA GLY A 412 20.20 0.69 8.78
C GLY A 412 19.55 0.35 10.11
N THR A 413 19.21 1.37 10.89
CA THR A 413 18.33 1.24 12.05
C THR A 413 17.29 2.34 11.99
N TYR A 414 16.06 2.02 12.37
CA TYR A 414 15.00 3.00 12.52
C TYR A 414 14.15 2.66 13.72
N SER A 415 13.53 3.69 14.30
CA SER A 415 12.70 3.53 15.48
C SER A 415 11.39 4.26 15.33
N PHE A 416 10.33 3.62 15.80
CA PHE A 416 9.07 4.26 16.10
C PHE A 416 9.12 4.72 17.55
N ASN A 417 9.01 6.04 17.76
CA ASN A 417 9.05 6.64 19.09
C ASN A 417 7.67 7.22 19.38
N TRP A 418 6.89 6.52 20.21
CA TRP A 418 5.55 6.96 20.60
C TRP A 418 5.60 7.94 21.76
N SER A 419 4.85 9.02 21.59
CA SER A 419 4.32 9.76 22.73
C SER A 419 3.09 9.02 23.26
N LYS A 420 2.89 9.03 24.58
CA LYS A 420 1.75 8.38 25.23
C LYS A 420 1.09 9.28 26.26
N SER A 421 -0.17 9.02 26.54
CA SER A 421 -0.94 9.67 27.60
C SER A 421 -1.79 8.65 28.37
N GLY A 422 -2.44 9.13 29.44
CA GLY A 422 -3.34 8.35 30.27
C GLY A 422 -2.71 7.88 31.58
N HIS A 423 -3.03 6.65 32.01
CA HIS A 423 -2.66 6.11 33.31
C HIS A 423 -1.14 5.98 33.47
N THR A 424 -0.62 6.25 34.68
CA THR A 424 0.83 6.29 34.94
C THR A 424 1.48 4.92 35.08
N SER A 425 0.75 3.95 35.65
CA SER A 425 1.19 2.55 35.76
C SER A 425 0.79 1.72 34.53
N GLY A 426 1.71 0.89 34.02
CA GLY A 426 1.52 0.01 32.88
C GLY A 426 2.32 0.41 31.64
N ASN A 427 2.20 -0.39 30.58
CA ASN A 427 2.91 -0.17 29.32
C ASN A 427 1.99 0.32 28.21
N LEU A 428 2.54 1.08 27.26
CA LEU A 428 1.92 1.22 25.95
C LEU A 428 2.11 -0.10 25.20
N TRP A 429 1.03 -0.57 24.58
CA TRP A 429 1.03 -1.78 23.75
C TRP A 429 0.52 -1.44 22.37
N MET A 430 1.30 -1.79 21.34
CA MET A 430 0.94 -1.58 19.95
C MET A 430 1.10 -2.88 19.16
N PHE A 431 0.26 -3.10 18.15
CA PHE A 431 0.29 -4.23 17.24
C PHE A 431 1.36 -4.01 16.18
N ALA A 432 2.27 -4.96 16.07
CA ALA A 432 3.28 -5.03 15.04
C ALA A 432 2.80 -5.96 13.90
N LEU A 433 2.91 -5.47 12.67
CA LEU A 433 2.67 -6.27 11.46
C LEU A 433 3.81 -7.29 11.24
N PRO A 434 3.57 -8.39 10.51
CA PRO A 434 4.57 -9.43 10.25
C PRO A 434 5.94 -8.92 9.76
N HIS A 435 6.00 -7.88 8.93
CA HIS A 435 7.27 -7.32 8.45
C HIS A 435 8.03 -6.51 9.51
N HIS A 436 7.37 -6.02 10.57
CA HIS A 436 8.05 -5.41 11.72
C HIS A 436 8.76 -6.50 12.54
N LEU A 437 8.05 -7.60 12.81
CA LEU A 437 8.52 -8.70 13.66
C LEU A 437 9.86 -9.27 13.18
N THR A 438 10.04 -9.38 11.86
CA THR A 438 11.26 -9.93 11.23
C THR A 438 12.42 -8.94 11.19
N SER A 439 12.24 -7.72 11.70
CA SER A 439 13.26 -6.66 11.70
C SER A 439 13.59 -6.12 13.08
N PHE A 440 12.87 -6.51 14.12
CA PHE A 440 13.11 -6.02 15.46
C PHE A 440 14.51 -6.37 15.97
N ASP A 441 15.09 -5.43 16.72
CA ASP A 441 16.25 -5.73 17.54
C ASP A 441 15.88 -6.66 18.72
N ALA A 442 16.90 -7.14 19.44
CA ALA A 442 16.70 -8.05 20.56
C ALA A 442 15.86 -7.42 21.69
N ALA A 443 16.05 -6.11 21.96
CA ALA A 443 15.32 -5.40 23.00
C ALA A 443 13.83 -5.28 22.69
N THR A 444 13.47 -4.96 21.44
CA THR A 444 12.09 -4.88 20.99
C THR A 444 11.44 -6.27 20.95
N THR A 445 12.18 -7.28 20.48
CA THR A 445 11.73 -8.68 20.45
C THR A 445 11.36 -9.20 21.85
N ALA A 446 12.12 -8.85 22.88
CA ALA A 446 11.83 -9.24 24.27
C ALA A 446 10.49 -8.69 24.81
N ASN A 447 9.93 -7.67 24.15
CA ASN A 447 8.66 -7.04 24.52
C ASN A 447 7.44 -7.60 23.78
N LEU A 448 7.61 -8.63 22.93
CA LEU A 448 6.50 -9.36 22.32
C LEU A 448 5.66 -10.10 23.38
N ARG A 449 4.35 -10.15 23.18
CA ARG A 449 3.45 -11.00 23.99
C ARG A 449 2.54 -11.82 23.11
N ASP A 450 2.02 -12.91 23.68
CA ASP A 450 1.04 -13.77 23.01
C ASP A 450 -0.35 -13.13 23.03
N TYR A 451 -0.51 -12.10 22.19
CA TYR A 451 -1.76 -11.44 21.89
C TYR A 451 -1.73 -11.13 20.40
N LYS A 452 -2.58 -11.80 19.64
CA LYS A 452 -2.57 -11.77 18.18
C LYS A 452 -3.97 -11.54 17.66
N LEU A 453 -4.08 -10.74 16.62
CA LEU A 453 -5.33 -10.44 15.95
C LEU A 453 -5.11 -10.41 14.44
N GLN A 454 -6.13 -10.86 13.70
CA GLN A 454 -6.09 -10.88 12.25
C GLN A 454 -6.16 -9.43 11.75
N THR A 455 -5.23 -9.05 10.88
CA THR A 455 -5.39 -7.80 10.12
C THR A 455 -6.14 -8.08 8.83
N PRO A 456 -6.83 -7.07 8.26
CA PRO A 456 -7.55 -7.24 7.00
C PRO A 456 -6.66 -7.80 5.88
N THR A 457 -5.51 -7.19 5.57
CA THR A 457 -4.67 -7.57 4.41
C THR A 457 -3.17 -7.80 4.68
N LYS A 458 -2.71 -7.72 5.94
CA LYS A 458 -1.28 -7.81 6.30
C LYS A 458 -0.95 -9.02 7.19
N GLY A 459 -1.79 -10.05 7.19
CA GLY A 459 -1.62 -11.24 8.01
C GLY A 459 -1.96 -11.02 9.50
N VAL A 460 -1.37 -11.80 10.39
CA VAL A 460 -1.67 -11.73 11.83
C VAL A 460 -0.73 -10.74 12.51
N ALA A 461 -1.28 -9.70 13.13
CA ALA A 461 -0.50 -8.75 13.93
C ALA A 461 -0.25 -9.31 15.34
N THR A 462 0.89 -8.98 15.93
CA THR A 462 1.28 -9.41 17.28
C THR A 462 1.57 -8.20 18.17
N ILE A 463 1.12 -8.23 19.43
CA ILE A 463 1.34 -7.10 20.34
C ILE A 463 2.79 -7.01 20.82
N VAL A 464 3.30 -5.79 20.92
CA VAL A 464 4.62 -5.46 21.46
C VAL A 464 4.49 -4.29 22.43
N GLY A 465 5.18 -4.39 23.56
CA GLY A 465 5.18 -3.36 24.60
C GLY A 465 6.28 -2.31 24.41
N GLY A 466 6.03 -1.11 24.92
CA GLY A 466 7.02 -0.03 25.02
C GLY A 466 6.66 1.20 24.19
N THR A 467 7.33 2.31 24.48
CA THR A 467 7.20 3.58 23.75
C THR A 467 8.23 3.73 22.65
N LYS A 468 9.09 2.73 22.45
CA LYS A 468 10.08 2.69 21.39
C LYS A 468 10.20 1.28 20.84
N TRP A 469 10.06 1.14 19.53
CA TRP A 469 10.50 -0.05 18.80
C TRP A 469 11.72 0.31 17.98
N THR A 470 12.67 -0.60 17.90
CA THR A 470 13.83 -0.45 17.01
C THR A 470 13.84 -1.60 16.02
N MET A 471 13.92 -1.24 14.76
CA MET A 471 14.03 -2.14 13.63
C MET A 471 15.43 -2.02 13.03
N VAL A 472 15.91 -3.10 12.43
CA VAL A 472 17.26 -3.24 11.89
C VAL A 472 17.19 -3.77 10.46
N GLU A 473 17.77 -3.02 9.53
CA GLU A 473 18.05 -3.45 8.16
C GLU A 473 19.53 -3.85 8.07
N PRO A 474 19.89 -5.14 8.09
CA PRO A 474 21.30 -5.54 8.12
C PRO A 474 22.04 -5.27 6.80
N SER A 475 21.31 -5.14 5.69
CA SER A 475 21.90 -5.11 4.34
C SER A 475 21.11 -4.19 3.41
N MET A 476 21.20 -2.88 3.66
CA MET A 476 20.69 -1.86 2.75
C MET A 476 21.48 -1.84 1.43
N PRO A 477 20.85 -1.47 0.30
CA PRO A 477 21.45 -1.52 -1.04
C PRO A 477 22.43 -0.37 -1.32
N VAL A 478 23.40 -0.10 -0.46
CA VAL A 478 24.20 1.14 -0.46
C VAL A 478 25.09 1.34 -1.69
N ASN A 479 25.47 0.27 -2.37
CA ASN A 479 26.32 0.29 -3.58
C ASN A 479 25.53 0.29 -4.90
N MET A 480 24.19 0.28 -4.85
CA MET A 480 23.35 0.34 -6.06
C MET A 480 23.40 1.74 -6.68
N GLY A 481 23.61 1.80 -7.99
CA GLY A 481 23.62 3.01 -8.83
C GLY A 481 22.74 2.84 -10.07
N PHE A 482 23.11 3.47 -11.19
CA PHE A 482 22.36 3.39 -12.46
C PHE A 482 22.60 2.14 -13.30
N ALA A 483 23.75 1.50 -13.16
CA ALA A 483 24.10 0.29 -13.91
C ALA A 483 23.27 -0.93 -13.46
N PRO A 484 23.10 -1.95 -14.32
CA PRO A 484 22.59 -3.25 -13.89
C PRO A 484 23.30 -3.73 -12.63
N TRP A 485 22.53 -4.20 -11.65
CA TRP A 485 22.99 -4.44 -10.29
C TRP A 485 22.34 -5.69 -9.69
N ASP A 486 23.13 -6.44 -8.93
CA ASP A 486 22.71 -7.56 -8.12
C ASP A 486 23.20 -7.35 -6.67
N SER A 487 22.40 -7.74 -5.69
CA SER A 487 22.71 -7.52 -4.27
C SER A 487 23.96 -8.27 -3.80
N SER A 488 24.32 -9.36 -4.45
CA SER A 488 25.51 -10.16 -4.15
C SER A 488 26.71 -9.82 -5.04
N LYS A 489 26.48 -9.46 -6.31
CA LYS A 489 27.56 -9.22 -7.29
C LYS A 489 27.90 -7.76 -7.51
N GLY A 490 27.05 -6.83 -7.05
CA GLY A 490 27.17 -5.41 -7.31
C GLY A 490 26.85 -5.04 -8.76
N SER A 491 27.34 -3.87 -9.18
CA SER A 491 27.13 -3.37 -10.54
C SER A 491 28.04 -4.05 -11.56
N LYS A 492 27.53 -4.33 -12.77
CA LYS A 492 28.33 -4.90 -13.87
C LYS A 492 28.40 -4.00 -15.11
N GLY A 493 29.53 -4.10 -15.81
CA GLY A 493 29.72 -3.51 -17.15
C GLY A 493 29.29 -4.46 -18.27
N LEU A 494 29.48 -4.04 -19.52
CA LEU A 494 29.15 -4.83 -20.70
C LEU A 494 30.40 -5.45 -21.34
N SER A 495 30.30 -6.71 -21.79
CA SER A 495 31.33 -7.35 -22.62
C SER A 495 31.42 -6.70 -24.00
N THR A 496 32.56 -6.83 -24.69
CA THR A 496 32.75 -6.29 -26.05
C THR A 496 31.66 -6.78 -27.02
N LYS A 497 31.31 -8.06 -26.96
CA LYS A 497 30.24 -8.65 -27.79
C LYS A 497 28.88 -8.01 -27.51
N ALA A 498 28.55 -7.80 -26.23
CA ALA A 498 27.31 -7.13 -25.85
C ALA A 498 27.28 -5.68 -26.34
N LYS A 499 28.38 -4.94 -26.20
CA LYS A 499 28.49 -3.56 -26.71
C LYS A 499 28.25 -3.47 -28.21
N THR A 500 28.88 -4.35 -29.01
CA THR A 500 28.69 -4.40 -30.47
C THR A 500 27.24 -4.65 -30.84
N THR A 501 26.53 -5.49 -30.09
CA THR A 501 25.12 -5.83 -30.35
C THR A 501 24.17 -4.70 -29.96
N ILE A 502 24.40 -4.07 -28.81
CA ILE A 502 23.53 -3.03 -28.26
C ILE A 502 23.68 -1.70 -29.01
N LYS A 503 24.89 -1.37 -29.48
CA LYS A 503 25.19 -0.07 -30.10
C LYS A 503 24.22 0.36 -31.22
N PRO A 504 23.95 -0.44 -32.27
CA PRO A 504 23.03 -0.02 -33.32
C PRO A 504 21.59 0.16 -32.83
N ILE A 505 21.14 -0.65 -31.86
CA ILE A 505 19.81 -0.53 -31.25
C ILE A 505 19.71 0.78 -30.45
N ALA A 506 20.72 1.06 -29.62
CA ALA A 506 20.79 2.28 -28.84
C ALA A 506 20.84 3.53 -29.73
N GLN A 507 21.58 3.48 -30.84
CA GLN A 507 21.62 4.55 -31.83
C GLN A 507 20.24 4.78 -32.47
N SER A 508 19.47 3.73 -32.74
CA SER A 508 18.10 3.87 -33.23
C SER A 508 17.17 4.45 -32.16
N GLU A 509 17.13 3.88 -30.95
CA GLU A 509 16.21 4.32 -29.90
C GLU A 509 16.49 5.75 -29.42
N VAL A 510 17.75 6.17 -29.31
CA VAL A 510 18.09 7.57 -28.96
C VAL A 510 17.75 8.58 -30.06
N SER A 511 17.50 8.11 -31.28
CA SER A 511 17.11 8.95 -32.42
C SER A 511 15.60 9.11 -32.57
N GLN A 512 14.81 8.45 -31.73
CA GLN A 512 13.36 8.62 -31.68
C GLN A 512 12.99 10.07 -31.31
N ASP A 513 11.77 10.48 -31.67
CA ASP A 513 11.26 11.82 -31.35
C ASP A 513 10.95 11.96 -29.84
N MET A 514 11.97 12.37 -29.08
CA MET A 514 11.84 12.64 -27.65
C MET A 514 10.85 13.77 -27.34
N ILE A 515 10.70 14.75 -28.24
CA ILE A 515 9.85 15.92 -27.98
C ILE A 515 8.38 15.50 -28.06
N ALA A 516 8.01 14.75 -29.10
CA ALA A 516 6.66 14.23 -29.26
C ALA A 516 6.29 13.23 -28.15
N GLN A 517 7.17 12.28 -27.83
CA GLN A 517 6.89 11.24 -26.82
C GLN A 517 6.80 11.77 -25.38
N THR A 518 7.27 12.99 -25.11
CA THR A 518 7.25 13.61 -23.77
C THR A 518 6.28 14.79 -23.68
N ASN A 519 5.60 15.14 -24.78
CA ASN A 519 4.63 16.23 -24.83
C ASN A 519 3.21 15.71 -24.69
N LEU A 520 2.95 15.02 -23.58
CA LEU A 520 1.67 14.40 -23.31
C LEU A 520 0.89 15.20 -22.28
N ASP A 521 -0.39 14.89 -22.16
CA ASP A 521 -1.36 15.50 -21.25
C ASP A 521 -1.33 14.88 -19.84
N SER A 522 -0.27 14.15 -19.52
CA SER A 522 -0.08 13.51 -18.22
C SER A 522 1.36 13.61 -17.73
N MET A 523 1.51 13.87 -16.43
CA MET A 523 2.80 13.80 -15.74
C MET A 523 3.35 12.37 -15.74
N TYR A 524 2.47 11.36 -15.68
CA TYR A 524 2.83 9.94 -15.70
C TYR A 524 3.49 9.54 -17.01
N PHE A 525 2.77 9.61 -18.13
CA PHE A 525 3.27 9.15 -19.43
C PHE A 525 4.49 9.96 -19.90
N SER A 526 4.45 11.29 -19.72
CA SER A 526 5.60 12.14 -20.04
C SER A 526 6.82 11.77 -19.20
N GLY A 527 6.61 11.48 -17.91
CA GLY A 527 7.65 11.03 -16.99
C GLY A 527 8.29 9.71 -17.45
N LYS A 528 7.47 8.71 -17.79
CA LYS A 528 7.94 7.41 -18.30
C LYS A 528 8.85 7.58 -19.51
N ALA A 529 8.44 8.38 -20.50
CA ALA A 529 9.25 8.66 -21.68
C ALA A 529 10.57 9.39 -21.34
N LEU A 530 10.53 10.39 -20.46
CA LEU A 530 11.73 11.11 -20.00
C LEU A 530 12.74 10.16 -19.34
N ALA A 531 12.27 9.30 -18.42
CA ALA A 531 13.11 8.36 -17.71
C ALA A 531 13.71 7.31 -18.66
N LYS A 532 12.91 6.75 -19.58
CA LYS A 532 13.37 5.86 -20.65
C LYS A 532 14.55 6.45 -21.43
N PHE A 533 14.41 7.68 -21.93
CA PHE A 533 15.48 8.31 -22.71
C PHE A 533 16.70 8.61 -21.84
N GLY A 534 16.51 8.99 -20.57
CA GLY A 534 17.58 9.10 -19.59
C GLY A 534 18.38 7.79 -19.46
N THR A 535 17.69 6.66 -19.33
CA THR A 535 18.31 5.33 -19.26
C THR A 535 19.04 4.96 -20.55
N ILE A 536 18.47 5.20 -21.73
CA ILE A 536 19.14 4.94 -23.03
C ILE A 536 20.44 5.74 -23.11
N ILE A 537 20.39 7.05 -22.82
CA ILE A 537 21.57 7.93 -22.88
C ILE A 537 22.63 7.48 -21.87
N TYR A 538 22.22 7.06 -20.66
CA TYR A 538 23.13 6.48 -19.69
C TYR A 538 23.83 5.22 -20.22
N VAL A 539 23.10 4.29 -20.85
CA VAL A 539 23.71 3.09 -21.46
C VAL A 539 24.73 3.50 -22.53
N ILE A 540 24.39 4.44 -23.41
CA ILE A 540 25.29 4.94 -24.46
C ILE A 540 26.56 5.54 -23.86
N ASN A 541 26.42 6.42 -22.87
CA ASN A 541 27.54 7.13 -22.27
C ASN A 541 28.42 6.22 -21.41
N ASN A 542 27.81 5.52 -20.45
CA ASN A 542 28.51 4.86 -19.36
C ASN A 542 28.83 3.39 -19.64
N LEU A 543 28.04 2.70 -20.46
CA LEU A 543 28.23 1.27 -20.72
C LEU A 543 28.82 0.99 -22.11
N LEU A 544 28.37 1.71 -23.14
CA LEU A 544 28.94 1.62 -24.50
C LEU A 544 30.20 2.48 -24.68
N GLY A 545 30.31 3.59 -23.94
CA GLY A 545 31.45 4.52 -24.03
C GLY A 545 31.37 5.49 -25.21
N ASP A 546 30.17 5.73 -25.77
CA ASP A 546 29.97 6.63 -26.91
C ASP A 546 29.52 8.03 -26.44
N ALA A 547 30.47 8.77 -25.88
CA ALA A 547 30.20 10.10 -25.30
C ALA A 547 29.63 11.10 -26.31
N ALA A 548 30.04 11.03 -27.58
CA ALA A 548 29.60 11.96 -28.62
C ALA A 548 28.12 11.74 -28.99
N LEU A 549 27.69 10.48 -29.14
CA LEU A 549 26.27 10.18 -29.37
C LEU A 549 25.44 10.51 -28.12
N ALA A 550 25.93 10.16 -26.93
CA ALA A 550 25.24 10.45 -25.67
C ALA A 550 24.98 11.95 -25.49
N GLN A 551 25.94 12.82 -25.79
CA GLN A 551 25.76 14.27 -25.70
C GLN A 551 24.72 14.81 -26.66
N SER A 552 24.62 14.23 -27.85
CA SER A 552 23.59 14.59 -28.83
C SER A 552 22.20 14.24 -28.30
N GLY A 553 22.04 13.04 -27.75
CA GLY A 553 20.79 12.61 -27.11
C GLY A 553 20.46 13.43 -25.88
N LEU A 554 21.46 13.72 -25.04
CA LEU A 554 21.31 14.52 -23.83
C LEU A 554 20.83 15.95 -24.12
N ALA A 555 21.27 16.56 -25.23
CA ALA A 555 20.78 17.87 -25.64
C ALA A 555 19.27 17.84 -25.98
N LYS A 556 18.81 16.78 -26.66
CA LYS A 556 17.38 16.56 -26.96
C LYS A 556 16.57 16.30 -25.68
N LEU A 557 17.08 15.45 -24.78
CA LEU A 557 16.43 15.17 -23.50
C LEU A 557 16.32 16.43 -22.62
N LYS A 558 17.37 17.27 -22.54
CA LYS A 558 17.30 18.56 -21.82
C LYS A 558 16.25 19.49 -22.41
N THR A 559 16.11 19.50 -23.73
CA THR A 559 15.08 20.29 -24.42
C THR A 559 13.68 19.79 -24.06
N ALA A 560 13.46 18.47 -24.07
CA ALA A 560 12.21 17.85 -23.64
C ALA A 560 11.90 18.19 -22.17
N PHE A 561 12.87 18.00 -21.27
CA PHE A 561 12.72 18.25 -19.84
C PHE A 561 12.47 19.74 -19.54
N ALA A 562 13.04 20.67 -20.30
CA ALA A 562 12.88 22.11 -20.09
C ALA A 562 11.41 22.56 -20.11
N ARG A 563 10.51 21.83 -20.81
CA ARG A 563 9.06 22.05 -20.73
C ARG A 563 8.57 21.96 -19.28
N PHE A 564 8.95 20.90 -18.56
CA PHE A 564 8.58 20.67 -17.17
C PHE A 564 9.38 21.55 -16.21
N GLY A 565 10.70 21.66 -16.43
CA GLY A 565 11.59 22.53 -15.66
C GLY A 565 11.28 24.03 -15.78
N THR A 566 10.39 24.43 -16.68
CA THR A 566 9.82 25.79 -16.79
C THR A 566 8.31 25.84 -16.60
N ASN A 567 7.68 24.73 -16.21
CA ASN A 567 6.25 24.56 -15.95
C ASN A 567 5.33 24.92 -17.13
N LYS A 568 5.66 24.46 -18.33
CA LYS A 568 4.97 24.75 -19.61
C LYS A 568 4.40 23.50 -20.30
N GLN A 569 4.24 22.39 -19.59
CA GLN A 569 3.53 21.22 -20.08
C GLN A 569 2.03 21.50 -20.22
N ASN A 570 1.29 20.62 -20.91
CA ASN A 570 -0.13 20.81 -21.24
C ASN A 570 -0.98 21.18 -20.02
N TYR A 571 -0.74 20.50 -18.89
CA TYR A 571 -1.28 20.85 -17.58
C TYR A 571 -0.15 21.22 -16.63
N PRO A 572 0.22 22.53 -16.53
CA PRO A 572 1.23 23.00 -15.59
C PRO A 572 0.93 22.59 -14.15
N LEU A 573 1.96 22.35 -13.35
CA LEU A 573 1.81 22.12 -11.92
C LEU A 573 1.43 23.43 -11.22
N VAL A 574 0.51 23.36 -10.28
CA VAL A 574 0.15 24.45 -9.38
C VAL A 574 0.55 24.06 -7.96
N TYR A 575 0.90 25.05 -7.14
CA TYR A 575 1.00 24.83 -5.71
C TYR A 575 -0.38 25.08 -5.11
N GLU A 576 -1.06 23.98 -4.78
CA GLU A 576 -2.36 23.93 -4.18
C GLU A 576 -2.17 24.00 -2.65
N SER A 577 -2.57 25.11 -2.06
CA SER A 577 -2.32 25.46 -0.66
C SER A 577 -3.42 25.02 0.30
N ALA A 578 -4.54 24.50 -0.22
CA ALA A 578 -5.59 23.96 0.60
C ALA A 578 -5.14 22.61 1.20
N TRP A 579 -4.79 21.71 0.31
CA TRP A 579 -3.98 20.49 0.43
C TRP A 579 -2.59 20.74 1.02
N GLY A 580 -1.90 21.70 0.41
CA GLY A 580 -0.48 21.93 0.59
C GLY A 580 0.34 20.92 -0.20
N GLY A 581 0.51 21.14 -1.50
CA GLY A 581 1.38 20.34 -2.36
C GLY A 581 1.39 20.78 -3.82
N LEU A 582 2.18 20.10 -4.65
CA LEU A 582 2.20 20.30 -6.09
C LEU A 582 1.24 19.33 -6.76
N VAL A 583 0.31 19.87 -7.54
CA VAL A 583 -0.68 19.07 -8.27
C VAL A 583 -0.76 19.52 -9.73
N SER A 584 -1.07 18.59 -10.62
CA SER A 584 -1.43 18.87 -12.01
C SER A 584 -2.65 19.79 -12.07
N SER A 585 -2.65 20.74 -13.00
CA SER A 585 -3.81 21.59 -13.24
C SER A 585 -4.96 20.89 -13.98
N ALA A 586 -4.77 19.62 -14.39
CA ALA A 586 -5.66 18.90 -15.28
C ALA A 586 -7.13 18.96 -14.84
N SER A 587 -7.48 18.53 -13.62
CA SER A 587 -8.89 18.55 -13.18
C SER A 587 -9.46 19.95 -13.01
N TYR A 588 -8.64 20.99 -12.78
CA TYR A 588 -9.13 22.38 -12.77
C TYR A 588 -9.50 22.87 -14.18
N VAL A 589 -8.90 22.29 -15.21
CA VAL A 589 -9.15 22.62 -16.62
C VAL A 589 -10.27 21.77 -17.21
N THR A 590 -10.25 20.47 -16.95
CA THR A 590 -11.19 19.50 -17.55
C THR A 590 -12.49 19.37 -16.77
N GLY A 591 -12.47 19.64 -15.45
CA GLY A 591 -13.59 19.35 -14.54
C GLY A 591 -13.64 17.88 -14.09
N GLU A 592 -12.78 17.01 -14.62
CA GLU A 592 -12.82 15.56 -14.39
C GLU A 592 -11.82 15.13 -13.32
N SER A 593 -12.29 14.40 -12.30
CA SER A 593 -11.45 13.97 -11.16
C SER A 593 -10.38 12.94 -11.53
N GLY A 594 -10.60 12.15 -12.58
CA GLY A 594 -9.67 11.14 -13.08
C GLY A 594 -8.62 11.66 -14.07
N SER A 595 -8.64 12.96 -14.39
CA SER A 595 -7.63 13.58 -15.27
C SER A 595 -6.22 13.50 -14.68
N ASP A 596 -5.23 13.18 -15.52
CA ASP A 596 -3.87 12.83 -15.13
C ASP A 596 -3.85 11.81 -13.97
N PHE A 597 -4.66 10.75 -14.08
CA PHE A 597 -4.84 9.68 -13.09
C PHE A 597 -5.26 10.17 -11.69
N GLY A 598 -5.93 11.32 -11.62
CA GLY A 598 -6.30 11.95 -10.35
C GLY A 598 -5.12 12.57 -9.63
N ASN A 599 -4.06 12.96 -10.35
CA ASN A 599 -2.94 13.71 -9.78
C ASN A 599 -3.42 15.00 -9.10
N THR A 600 -4.45 15.69 -9.64
CA THR A 600 -5.05 16.83 -8.93
C THR A 600 -5.57 16.48 -7.54
N TYR A 601 -6.03 15.23 -7.34
CA TYR A 601 -6.57 14.68 -6.10
C TYR A 601 -5.50 14.00 -5.23
N TYR A 602 -4.21 14.28 -5.47
CA TYR A 602 -3.08 13.67 -4.75
C TYR A 602 -2.90 12.16 -4.96
N ASN A 603 -3.48 11.61 -6.03
CA ASN A 603 -3.18 10.24 -6.43
C ASN A 603 -1.77 10.19 -7.04
N ASP A 604 -1.03 9.12 -6.73
CA ASP A 604 0.07 8.63 -7.58
C ASP A 604 1.26 9.59 -7.75
N HIS A 605 1.37 10.62 -6.90
CA HIS A 605 2.46 11.60 -6.95
C HIS A 605 3.84 10.93 -6.94
N HIS A 606 4.06 9.95 -6.06
CA HIS A 606 5.29 9.16 -6.03
C HIS A 606 5.59 8.39 -7.32
N PHE A 607 4.58 7.83 -8.01
CA PHE A 607 4.76 7.19 -9.31
C PHE A 607 5.12 8.22 -10.38
N HIS A 608 4.29 9.27 -10.51
CA HIS A 608 4.41 10.26 -11.57
C HIS A 608 5.73 11.03 -11.41
N TYR A 609 5.92 11.67 -10.25
CA TYR A 609 7.07 12.53 -9.99
C TYR A 609 8.36 11.71 -9.85
N GLY A 610 8.28 10.45 -9.41
CA GLY A 610 9.41 9.52 -9.37
C GLY A 610 10.11 9.41 -10.73
N TYR A 611 9.36 9.29 -11.82
CA TYR A 611 9.92 9.24 -13.18
C TYR A 611 10.63 10.54 -13.58
N HIS A 612 10.06 11.70 -13.26
CA HIS A 612 10.69 13.01 -13.54
C HIS A 612 11.97 13.20 -12.73
N ILE A 613 11.97 12.79 -11.46
CA ILE A 613 13.15 12.83 -10.58
C ILE A 613 14.23 11.89 -11.12
N LEU A 614 13.87 10.69 -11.58
CA LEU A 614 14.81 9.74 -12.17
C LEU A 614 15.44 10.29 -13.46
N ALA A 615 14.63 10.88 -14.35
CA ALA A 615 15.12 11.54 -15.56
C ALA A 615 16.08 12.69 -15.22
N ALA A 616 15.73 13.52 -14.23
CA ALA A 616 16.58 14.60 -13.74
C ALA A 616 17.90 14.08 -13.16
N ALA A 617 17.89 12.96 -12.44
CA ALA A 617 19.10 12.32 -11.92
C ALA A 617 20.03 11.86 -13.05
N TYR A 618 19.49 11.26 -14.12
CA TYR A 618 20.29 10.94 -15.31
C TYR A 618 20.92 12.20 -15.92
N ILE A 619 20.14 13.25 -16.20
CA ILE A 619 20.64 14.49 -16.81
C ILE A 619 21.71 15.13 -15.91
N GLY A 620 21.42 15.30 -14.62
CA GLY A 620 22.30 15.94 -13.65
C GLY A 620 23.61 15.18 -13.40
N SER A 621 23.60 13.84 -13.51
CA SER A 621 24.82 13.03 -13.46
C SER A 621 25.78 13.31 -14.63
N MET A 622 25.25 13.83 -15.74
CA MET A 622 26.01 14.11 -16.97
C MET A 622 26.17 15.60 -17.25
N ASP A 623 25.55 16.52 -16.50
CA ASP A 623 25.72 17.97 -16.69
C ASP A 623 25.49 18.74 -15.38
N SER A 624 26.58 19.19 -14.77
CA SER A 624 26.57 19.96 -13.52
C SER A 624 25.98 21.36 -13.66
N LYS A 625 26.06 22.01 -14.84
CA LYS A 625 25.45 23.33 -15.08
C LYS A 625 23.94 23.21 -15.15
N TRP A 626 23.44 22.20 -15.87
CA TRP A 626 22.02 21.89 -15.92
C TRP A 626 21.49 21.54 -14.51
N LEU A 627 22.26 20.73 -13.77
CA LEU A 627 21.92 20.34 -12.40
C LEU A 627 21.71 21.56 -11.51
N ALA A 628 22.68 22.49 -11.50
CA ALA A 628 22.58 23.71 -10.69
C ALA A 628 21.34 24.54 -11.04
N ALA A 629 20.99 24.65 -12.32
CA ALA A 629 19.83 25.42 -12.78
C ALA A 629 18.48 24.77 -12.46
N ASN A 630 18.40 23.44 -12.37
CA ASN A 630 17.13 22.70 -12.22
C ASN A 630 16.92 22.09 -10.83
N LYS A 631 17.94 22.14 -9.94
CA LYS A 631 17.90 21.50 -8.62
C LYS A 631 16.68 21.91 -7.80
N ALA A 632 16.33 23.20 -7.80
CA ALA A 632 15.21 23.72 -7.01
C ALA A 632 13.84 23.18 -7.48
N TYR A 633 13.65 23.05 -8.81
CA TYR A 633 12.44 22.47 -9.39
C TYR A 633 12.29 21.00 -8.97
N VAL A 634 13.34 20.20 -9.17
CA VAL A 634 13.33 18.77 -8.85
C VAL A 634 13.17 18.54 -7.34
N ASN A 635 13.83 19.34 -6.50
CA ASN A 635 13.64 19.29 -5.04
C ASN A 635 12.20 19.61 -4.63
N SER A 636 11.46 20.43 -5.39
CA SER A 636 10.03 20.68 -5.10
C SER A 636 9.19 19.42 -5.32
N LEU A 637 9.47 18.64 -6.37
CA LEU A 637 8.84 17.33 -6.61
C LEU A 637 9.19 16.31 -5.51
N VAL A 638 10.46 16.27 -5.09
CA VAL A 638 10.91 15.37 -4.00
C VAL A 638 10.20 15.71 -2.68
N ARG A 639 10.11 16.99 -2.34
CA ARG A 639 9.47 17.45 -1.10
C ARG A 639 7.99 17.12 -1.06
N ASP A 640 7.32 17.13 -2.21
CA ASP A 640 5.88 16.92 -2.25
C ASP A 640 5.42 15.57 -1.69
N PHE A 641 6.12 14.48 -2.03
CA PHE A 641 5.75 13.13 -1.55
C PHE A 641 6.68 12.54 -0.48
N ALA A 642 7.90 13.06 -0.34
CA ALA A 642 8.95 12.48 0.50
C ALA A 642 9.59 13.45 1.50
N ASN A 643 8.92 14.55 1.87
CA ASN A 643 9.41 15.44 2.92
C ASN A 643 9.61 14.68 4.26
N PRO A 644 10.84 14.65 4.83
CA PRO A 644 11.13 13.91 6.04
C PRO A 644 10.94 14.73 7.33
N SER A 645 10.77 16.05 7.24
CA SER A 645 10.88 16.95 8.40
C SER A 645 9.79 18.02 8.43
N SER A 646 9.21 18.21 9.62
CA SER A 646 8.18 19.23 9.87
C SER A 646 8.75 20.67 9.87
N GLN A 647 10.06 20.82 9.68
CA GLN A 647 10.70 22.12 9.43
C GLN A 647 10.28 22.68 8.06
N ASP A 648 10.00 21.82 7.08
CA ASP A 648 9.34 22.23 5.85
C ASP A 648 7.86 22.50 6.14
N LYS A 649 7.43 23.75 5.95
CA LYS A 649 6.06 24.20 6.24
C LYS A 649 5.14 24.16 5.03
N TYR A 650 5.65 23.74 3.86
CA TYR A 650 4.92 23.78 2.60
C TYR A 650 4.42 22.42 2.14
N TYR A 651 5.03 21.34 2.61
CA TYR A 651 4.69 19.97 2.23
C TYR A 651 4.53 19.08 3.49
N PRO A 652 3.54 18.18 3.51
CA PRO A 652 3.29 17.27 4.64
C PRO A 652 4.39 16.22 4.78
N LEU A 653 4.41 15.51 5.91
CA LEU A 653 5.44 14.53 6.20
C LEU A 653 5.13 13.21 5.50
N TRP A 654 6.05 12.72 4.68
CA TRP A 654 5.94 11.40 4.08
C TRP A 654 4.60 11.17 3.35
N ARG A 655 4.08 12.14 2.59
CA ARG A 655 2.72 12.11 2.01
C ARG A 655 2.31 10.70 1.57
N SER A 656 3.10 10.08 0.70
CA SER A 656 2.82 8.74 0.15
C SER A 656 3.31 7.61 1.08
N PHE A 657 4.57 7.64 1.52
CA PHE A 657 5.17 6.52 2.27
C PHE A 657 4.57 6.38 3.68
N ASP A 658 4.08 5.19 4.01
CA ASP A 658 3.59 4.85 5.35
C ASP A 658 4.57 3.90 6.03
N TRP A 659 5.33 4.44 7.00
CA TRP A 659 6.31 3.65 7.73
C TRP A 659 5.72 2.49 8.53
N TYR A 660 4.46 2.55 8.97
CA TYR A 660 3.81 1.43 9.67
C TYR A 660 3.41 0.31 8.71
N HIS A 661 3.01 0.62 7.48
CA HIS A 661 2.74 -0.40 6.46
C HIS A 661 4.01 -0.85 5.72
N GLY A 662 5.07 -0.05 5.78
CA GLY A 662 6.35 -0.29 5.12
C GLY A 662 6.34 -0.02 3.61
N HIS A 663 5.26 0.57 3.06
CA HIS A 663 5.12 0.91 1.65
C HIS A 663 4.28 2.19 1.49
N SER A 664 4.16 2.69 0.26
CA SER A 664 3.35 3.88 -0.02
C SER A 664 1.87 3.55 -0.24
N TRP A 665 1.00 4.52 0.05
CA TRP A 665 -0.39 4.54 -0.41
C TRP A 665 -0.54 5.48 -1.61
N ALA A 666 -1.22 5.00 -2.65
CA ALA A 666 -1.27 5.63 -3.96
C ALA A 666 -2.41 6.64 -4.06
N HIS A 667 -3.64 6.23 -3.74
CA HIS A 667 -4.80 7.12 -3.76
C HIS A 667 -4.78 8.19 -2.66
N GLY A 668 -5.04 9.44 -3.06
CA GLY A 668 -5.14 10.61 -2.21
C GLY A 668 -6.56 10.86 -1.74
N LEU A 669 -7.17 11.95 -2.19
CA LEU A 669 -8.43 12.51 -1.68
C LEU A 669 -9.68 11.84 -2.27
N THR A 670 -9.79 10.53 -2.08
CA THR A 670 -10.98 9.73 -2.44
C THR A 670 -11.45 8.92 -1.23
N ALA A 671 -12.74 9.02 -0.91
CA ALA A 671 -13.36 8.19 0.11
C ALA A 671 -13.60 6.78 -0.47
N MET A 672 -13.11 5.75 0.22
CA MET A 672 -13.25 4.37 -0.22
C MET A 672 -13.59 3.46 0.95
N TRP A 673 -14.62 2.64 0.78
CA TRP A 673 -15.02 1.64 1.78
C TRP A 673 -13.92 0.63 2.09
N ASP A 674 -13.03 0.35 1.12
CA ASP A 674 -11.89 -0.54 1.31
C ASP A 674 -10.63 0.15 1.87
N GLY A 675 -10.72 1.45 2.17
CA GLY A 675 -9.58 2.28 2.60
C GLY A 675 -8.62 2.61 1.46
N LYS A 676 -7.39 2.97 1.81
CA LYS A 676 -6.32 3.29 0.83
C LYS A 676 -5.88 2.07 0.04
N ASP A 677 -5.42 2.31 -1.17
CA ASP A 677 -4.85 1.27 -2.03
C ASP A 677 -3.50 1.65 -2.65
N GLN A 678 -2.88 0.61 -3.21
CA GLN A 678 -1.65 0.64 -3.96
C GLN A 678 -1.64 -0.58 -4.89
N GLU A 679 -1.40 -0.35 -6.18
CA GLU A 679 -1.26 -1.36 -7.23
C GLU A 679 0.21 -1.57 -7.65
N SER A 680 0.82 -0.61 -8.36
CA SER A 680 2.17 -0.74 -8.90
C SER A 680 3.27 -0.69 -7.83
N SER A 681 3.50 -1.85 -7.22
CA SER A 681 4.59 -2.07 -6.25
C SER A 681 5.99 -1.80 -6.84
N SER A 682 6.18 -1.95 -8.15
CA SER A 682 7.45 -1.65 -8.82
C SER A 682 7.66 -0.16 -9.06
N GLU A 683 6.61 0.61 -9.32
CA GLU A 683 6.71 2.07 -9.40
C GLU A 683 6.92 2.70 -8.01
N ASP A 684 6.36 2.13 -6.94
CA ASP A 684 6.65 2.54 -5.56
C ASP A 684 8.15 2.37 -5.25
N ILE A 685 8.72 1.19 -5.57
CA ILE A 685 10.17 0.93 -5.44
C ILE A 685 10.99 1.89 -6.32
N MET A 686 10.54 2.14 -7.55
CA MET A 686 11.21 3.07 -8.45
C MET A 686 11.24 4.49 -7.87
N SER A 687 10.15 4.94 -7.24
CA SER A 687 10.08 6.28 -6.66
C SER A 687 11.18 6.51 -5.62
N VAL A 688 11.42 5.56 -4.72
CA VAL A 688 12.48 5.63 -3.71
C VAL A 688 13.86 5.47 -4.34
N TYR A 689 14.00 4.64 -5.38
CA TYR A 689 15.23 4.57 -6.15
C TYR A 689 15.55 5.91 -6.84
N ALA A 690 14.56 6.61 -7.39
CA ALA A 690 14.72 7.94 -7.95
C ALA A 690 15.20 8.95 -6.90
N LEU A 691 14.65 8.91 -5.68
CA LEU A 691 15.13 9.71 -4.54
C LEU A 691 16.61 9.45 -4.24
N LYS A 692 17.00 8.17 -4.22
CA LYS A 692 18.39 7.78 -4.00
C LYS A 692 19.31 8.34 -5.09
N MET A 693 18.97 8.13 -6.35
CA MET A 693 19.78 8.57 -7.49
C MET A 693 19.90 10.10 -7.52
N TRP A 694 18.79 10.80 -7.26
CA TRP A 694 18.80 12.25 -7.14
C TRP A 694 19.70 12.72 -5.99
N GLY A 695 19.55 12.14 -4.80
CA GLY A 695 20.39 12.43 -3.63
C GLY A 695 21.88 12.23 -3.92
N GLN A 696 22.24 11.17 -4.66
CA GLN A 696 23.62 10.95 -5.10
C GLN A 696 24.12 12.08 -6.02
N VAL A 697 23.30 12.49 -6.98
CA VAL A 697 23.64 13.53 -7.97
C VAL A 697 23.76 14.90 -7.34
N ILE A 698 22.88 15.27 -6.40
CA ILE A 698 22.95 16.55 -5.66
C ILE A 698 23.85 16.51 -4.42
N GLN A 699 24.48 15.37 -4.14
CA GLN A 699 25.33 15.12 -2.98
C GLN A 699 24.62 15.31 -1.62
N ASP A 700 23.33 15.02 -1.56
CA ASP A 700 22.57 14.95 -0.31
C ASP A 700 22.69 13.55 0.30
N THR A 701 23.66 13.39 1.20
CA THR A 701 23.93 12.11 1.87
C THR A 701 22.79 11.67 2.79
N SER A 702 21.97 12.59 3.31
CA SER A 702 20.83 12.25 4.16
C SER A 702 19.68 11.69 3.33
N LEU A 703 19.42 12.27 2.15
CA LEU A 703 18.45 11.72 1.19
C LEU A 703 18.87 10.33 0.70
N VAL A 704 20.15 10.12 0.39
CA VAL A 704 20.67 8.79 0.00
C VAL A 704 20.50 7.78 1.12
N ALA A 705 20.82 8.15 2.37
CA ALA A 705 20.68 7.26 3.52
C ALA A 705 19.22 6.88 3.78
N ARG A 706 18.31 7.86 3.76
CA ARG A 706 16.86 7.63 3.89
C ARG A 706 16.33 6.73 2.79
N ALA A 707 16.72 6.96 1.54
CA ALA A 707 16.27 6.16 0.42
C ALA A 707 16.81 4.71 0.46
N ASN A 708 18.06 4.50 0.89
CA ASN A 708 18.59 3.15 1.12
C ASN A 708 17.81 2.41 2.21
N LEU A 709 17.46 3.09 3.30
CA LEU A 709 16.65 2.52 4.37
C LEU A 709 15.23 2.20 3.88
N GLN A 710 14.57 3.15 3.19
CA GLN A 710 13.24 2.96 2.64
C GLN A 710 13.19 1.79 1.65
N LEU A 711 14.18 1.65 0.75
CA LEU A 711 14.24 0.52 -0.18
C LEU A 711 14.32 -0.83 0.55
N ALA A 712 15.06 -0.91 1.66
CA ALA A 712 15.17 -2.14 2.45
C ALA A 712 13.86 -2.48 3.19
N VAL A 713 13.25 -1.49 3.85
CA VAL A 713 11.95 -1.63 4.53
C VAL A 713 10.86 -2.03 3.52
N MET A 714 10.77 -1.31 2.42
CA MET A 714 9.80 -1.53 1.36
C MET A 714 9.99 -2.90 0.72
N THR A 715 11.22 -3.31 0.40
CA THR A 715 11.49 -4.65 -0.14
C THR A 715 10.97 -5.75 0.79
N ARG A 716 11.20 -5.64 2.10
CA ARG A 716 10.71 -6.62 3.07
C ARG A 716 9.17 -6.64 3.13
N ALA A 717 8.52 -5.48 3.12
CA ALA A 717 7.06 -5.39 3.11
C ALA A 717 6.47 -5.96 1.81
N MET A 718 7.04 -5.60 0.65
CA MET A 718 6.60 -6.09 -0.65
C MET A 718 6.71 -7.61 -0.77
N GLN A 719 7.80 -8.22 -0.29
CA GLN A 719 7.98 -9.68 -0.26
C GLN A 719 6.98 -10.43 0.63
N GLN A 720 6.31 -9.73 1.55
CA GLN A 720 5.23 -10.33 2.36
C GLN A 720 3.85 -10.04 1.80
N TYR A 721 3.62 -8.84 1.25
CA TYR A 721 2.28 -8.35 0.95
C TYR A 721 1.95 -8.22 -0.54
N TYR A 722 2.96 -8.19 -1.41
CA TYR A 722 2.79 -8.05 -2.86
C TYR A 722 3.41 -9.18 -3.68
N TYR A 723 4.48 -9.83 -3.21
CA TYR A 723 5.19 -10.88 -3.94
C TYR A 723 5.13 -12.20 -3.17
N TYR A 724 4.31 -13.13 -3.65
CA TYR A 724 4.00 -14.38 -2.96
C TYR A 724 4.82 -15.55 -3.48
N THR A 725 5.81 -15.93 -2.68
CA THR A 725 6.39 -17.26 -2.78
C THR A 725 5.43 -18.31 -2.22
N LYS A 726 5.63 -19.57 -2.58
CA LYS A 726 4.80 -20.71 -2.12
C LYS A 726 4.74 -20.89 -0.60
N ASP A 727 5.71 -20.35 0.12
CA ASP A 727 5.87 -20.39 1.58
C ASP A 727 5.45 -19.08 2.25
N ASN A 728 4.83 -18.14 1.52
CA ASN A 728 4.26 -16.94 2.12
C ASN A 728 3.15 -17.33 3.12
N VAL A 729 3.33 -16.91 4.38
CA VAL A 729 2.38 -17.16 5.48
C VAL A 729 1.61 -15.90 5.91
N ALA A 730 1.90 -14.75 5.28
CA ALA A 730 1.21 -13.50 5.58
C ALA A 730 -0.17 -13.46 4.90
N GLN A 731 -0.30 -14.06 3.72
CA GLN A 731 -1.52 -14.08 2.92
C GLN A 731 -2.24 -15.43 2.97
N PRO A 732 -3.55 -15.47 2.67
CA PRO A 732 -4.30 -16.72 2.59
C PRO A 732 -3.69 -17.73 1.62
N SER A 733 -3.60 -19.00 2.01
CA SER A 733 -2.98 -20.06 1.20
C SER A 733 -3.70 -20.31 -0.14
N ASN A 734 -5.00 -20.03 -0.20
CA ASN A 734 -5.81 -20.07 -1.42
C ASN A 734 -5.66 -18.81 -2.29
N PHE A 735 -4.92 -17.79 -1.87
CA PHE A 735 -4.66 -16.57 -2.65
C PHE A 735 -3.22 -16.51 -3.18
N ILE A 736 -2.23 -17.01 -2.43
CA ILE A 736 -0.79 -16.91 -2.81
C ILE A 736 -0.42 -17.55 -4.16
N GLY A 737 -1.28 -18.43 -4.70
CA GLY A 737 -1.11 -18.95 -6.07
C GLY A 737 -1.13 -17.86 -7.14
N ASN A 738 -1.71 -16.69 -6.84
CA ASN A 738 -1.73 -15.52 -7.71
C ASN A 738 -0.35 -14.90 -7.98
N LYS A 739 0.63 -15.19 -7.11
CA LYS A 739 2.01 -14.69 -7.10
C LYS A 739 2.15 -13.19 -6.82
N VAL A 740 1.25 -12.37 -7.33
CA VAL A 740 1.20 -10.95 -7.00
C VAL A 740 -0.13 -10.57 -6.38
N ALA A 741 -0.17 -9.42 -5.68
CA ALA A 741 -1.39 -8.90 -5.09
C ALA A 741 -2.44 -8.50 -6.15
N GLY A 742 -2.01 -7.92 -7.28
CA GLY A 742 -2.86 -7.00 -8.04
C GLY A 742 -2.99 -5.69 -7.27
N ILE A 743 -4.22 -5.24 -7.04
CA ILE A 743 -4.50 -4.05 -6.24
C ILE A 743 -4.65 -4.46 -4.77
N LEU A 744 -3.80 -3.90 -3.91
CA LEU A 744 -3.90 -4.07 -2.46
C LEU A 744 -4.57 -2.84 -1.86
N PHE A 745 -5.68 -3.07 -1.16
CA PHE A 745 -6.35 -2.08 -0.31
C PHE A 745 -6.05 -2.33 1.18
N GLU A 746 -6.39 -1.37 2.04
CA GLU A 746 -6.40 -1.57 3.48
C GLU A 746 -7.40 -2.68 3.89
N ASN A 747 -8.49 -2.91 3.15
CA ASN A 747 -9.52 -3.88 3.50
C ASN A 747 -9.58 -5.14 2.61
N LYS A 748 -9.06 -5.09 1.39
CA LYS A 748 -9.12 -6.20 0.42
C LYS A 748 -7.84 -6.35 -0.38
N ILE A 749 -7.66 -7.53 -0.99
CA ILE A 749 -6.68 -7.71 -2.07
C ILE A 749 -7.41 -8.30 -3.27
N HIS A 750 -7.20 -7.70 -4.44
CA HIS A 750 -7.84 -8.10 -5.70
C HIS A 750 -6.80 -8.30 -6.79
N HIS A 751 -6.66 -9.54 -7.27
CA HIS A 751 -5.74 -9.92 -8.33
C HIS A 751 -6.26 -9.48 -9.71
N THR A 752 -6.25 -8.16 -9.92
CA THR A 752 -6.73 -7.47 -11.12
C THR A 752 -5.89 -6.19 -11.33
N THR A 753 -6.22 -5.38 -12.33
CA THR A 753 -5.68 -4.01 -12.45
C THR A 753 -6.79 -2.98 -12.65
N TRP A 754 -6.45 -1.70 -12.54
CA TRP A 754 -7.38 -0.61 -12.86
C TRP A 754 -7.74 -0.54 -14.35
N PHE A 755 -6.91 -1.07 -15.25
CA PHE A 755 -6.98 -0.76 -16.69
C PHE A 755 -7.09 -1.99 -17.61
N SER A 756 -6.75 -3.19 -17.14
CA SER A 756 -6.76 -4.42 -17.95
C SER A 756 -6.87 -5.70 -17.10
N PRO A 757 -7.80 -6.61 -17.45
CA PRO A 757 -7.91 -7.91 -16.77
C PRO A 757 -6.89 -8.94 -17.29
N ASN A 758 -6.06 -8.60 -18.29
CA ASN A 758 -5.14 -9.55 -18.89
C ASN A 758 -4.01 -9.92 -17.92
N ILE A 759 -3.63 -11.21 -17.89
CA ILE A 759 -2.64 -11.71 -16.93
C ILE A 759 -1.27 -11.06 -17.10
N GLU A 760 -0.88 -10.73 -18.33
CA GLU A 760 0.37 -10.02 -18.60
C GLU A 760 0.39 -8.60 -18.03
N ALA A 761 -0.76 -7.93 -17.95
CA ALA A 761 -0.91 -6.63 -17.29
C ALA A 761 -0.91 -6.78 -15.77
N ILE A 762 -1.71 -7.71 -15.23
CA ILE A 762 -1.79 -7.96 -13.77
C ILE A 762 -0.43 -8.32 -13.19
N GLN A 763 0.35 -9.18 -13.85
CA GLN A 763 1.70 -9.50 -13.36
C GLN A 763 2.71 -8.41 -13.73
N GLY A 764 2.61 -7.85 -14.94
CA GLY A 764 3.55 -6.89 -15.48
C GLY A 764 3.56 -5.54 -14.77
N ILE A 765 2.42 -5.09 -14.21
CA ILE A 765 2.34 -3.83 -13.46
C ILE A 765 3.22 -3.83 -12.20
N HIS A 766 3.53 -5.02 -11.68
CA HIS A 766 4.47 -5.24 -10.56
C HIS A 766 5.93 -5.46 -11.00
N MET A 767 6.19 -5.40 -12.32
CA MET A 767 7.53 -5.52 -12.92
C MET A 767 8.03 -4.17 -13.43
N ILE A 768 7.14 -3.34 -13.97
CA ILE A 768 7.47 -2.09 -14.66
C ILE A 768 7.68 -0.94 -13.65
N PRO A 769 8.74 -0.12 -13.79
CA PRO A 769 9.87 -0.28 -14.70
C PRO A 769 10.92 -1.27 -14.17
N ILE A 770 11.52 -2.06 -15.08
CA ILE A 770 12.67 -2.89 -14.74
C ILE A 770 13.89 -1.99 -14.61
N LEU A 771 14.45 -1.90 -13.40
CA LEU A 771 15.57 -1.04 -13.04
C LEU A 771 16.50 -1.80 -12.05
N PRO A 772 17.65 -1.25 -11.64
CA PRO A 772 18.52 -1.87 -10.64
C PRO A 772 17.81 -2.39 -9.36
N PRO A 773 16.82 -1.68 -8.75
CA PRO A 773 16.11 -2.20 -7.57
C PRO A 773 15.13 -3.35 -7.86
N SER A 774 14.83 -3.70 -9.12
CA SER A 774 13.93 -4.82 -9.43
C SER A 774 14.47 -6.14 -8.88
N ASN A 775 15.78 -6.39 -8.99
CA ASN A 775 16.44 -7.60 -8.45
C ASN A 775 16.60 -7.55 -6.91
N LEU A 776 16.44 -6.38 -6.28
CA LEU A 776 16.40 -6.28 -4.82
C LEU A 776 15.06 -6.83 -4.29
N ALA A 777 13.95 -6.38 -4.88
CA ALA A 777 12.63 -6.70 -4.37
C ALA A 777 12.07 -8.02 -4.89
N ARG A 778 12.26 -8.30 -6.19
CA ARG A 778 11.79 -9.51 -6.88
C ARG A 778 12.90 -10.55 -6.86
N THR A 779 12.93 -11.39 -5.82
CA THR A 779 13.97 -12.42 -5.66
C THR A 779 13.96 -13.43 -6.80
N LYS A 780 15.11 -14.05 -7.10
CA LYS A 780 15.21 -15.12 -8.12
C LYS A 780 14.21 -16.26 -7.88
N THR A 781 14.02 -16.64 -6.62
CA THR A 781 13.02 -17.65 -6.23
C THR A 781 11.61 -17.21 -6.61
N PHE A 782 11.25 -15.97 -6.32
CA PHE A 782 9.95 -15.43 -6.65
C PHE A 782 9.73 -15.35 -8.17
N VAL A 783 10.69 -14.77 -8.91
CA VAL A 783 10.62 -14.64 -10.37
C VAL A 783 10.49 -16.01 -11.05
N GLN A 784 11.20 -17.03 -10.55
CA GLN A 784 11.06 -18.40 -11.07
C GLN A 784 9.64 -18.97 -10.84
N GLN A 785 9.11 -18.83 -9.63
CA GLN A 785 7.78 -19.34 -9.30
C GLN A 785 6.66 -18.62 -10.07
N GLU A 786 6.79 -17.32 -10.27
CA GLU A 786 5.87 -16.52 -11.09
C GLU A 786 5.93 -16.94 -12.56
N TRP A 787 7.15 -17.05 -13.12
CA TRP A 787 7.37 -17.53 -14.48
C TRP A 787 6.74 -18.91 -14.72
N ASP A 788 6.97 -19.85 -13.81
CA ASP A 788 6.43 -21.21 -13.93
C ASP A 788 4.90 -21.25 -13.84
N THR A 789 4.30 -20.29 -13.14
CA THR A 789 2.85 -20.19 -12.99
C THR A 789 2.19 -19.64 -14.24
N TYR A 790 2.72 -18.55 -14.81
CA TYR A 790 2.01 -17.78 -15.84
C TYR A 790 2.66 -17.78 -17.23
N PHE A 791 3.97 -17.91 -17.33
CA PHE A 791 4.70 -17.58 -18.57
C PHE A 791 5.43 -18.76 -19.21
N SER A 792 5.74 -19.80 -18.44
CA SER A 792 6.39 -21.02 -18.93
C SER A 792 5.50 -21.85 -19.87
N SER A 793 6.07 -22.91 -20.46
CA SER A 793 5.36 -23.88 -21.32
C SER A 793 4.65 -23.25 -22.53
N GLY A 794 5.29 -22.26 -23.16
CA GLY A 794 4.78 -21.57 -24.35
C GLY A 794 3.66 -20.56 -24.08
N ARG A 795 3.29 -20.29 -22.81
CA ARG A 795 2.26 -19.29 -22.49
C ARG A 795 2.70 -17.87 -22.82
N VAL A 796 3.97 -17.54 -22.58
CA VAL A 796 4.54 -16.24 -22.97
C VAL A 796 4.49 -15.99 -24.48
N ASP A 797 4.52 -17.06 -25.30
CA ASP A 797 4.49 -16.92 -26.76
C ASP A 797 3.13 -16.43 -27.27
N LYS A 798 2.05 -16.65 -26.50
CA LYS A 798 0.68 -16.20 -26.82
C LYS A 798 0.46 -14.71 -26.56
N ILE A 799 1.36 -14.07 -25.81
CA ILE A 799 1.29 -12.63 -25.56
C ILE A 799 1.86 -11.92 -26.80
N ASP A 800 1.10 -10.98 -27.35
CA ASP A 800 1.47 -10.25 -28.57
C ASP A 800 1.29 -8.72 -28.43
N ASN A 801 1.59 -8.21 -27.24
CA ASN A 801 1.53 -6.80 -26.87
C ASN A 801 2.81 -6.37 -26.12
N GLU A 802 2.84 -5.14 -25.65
CA GLU A 802 4.00 -4.47 -25.02
C GLU A 802 4.49 -5.13 -23.72
N TRP A 803 3.60 -5.84 -23.02
CA TRP A 803 3.94 -6.54 -21.77
C TRP A 803 4.92 -7.70 -21.99
N LYS A 804 4.97 -8.26 -23.21
CA LYS A 804 5.90 -9.35 -23.55
C LYS A 804 7.35 -8.94 -23.27
N GLY A 805 7.74 -7.72 -23.62
CA GLY A 805 9.08 -7.18 -23.34
C GLY A 805 9.33 -6.99 -21.85
N ILE A 806 8.35 -6.49 -21.10
CA ILE A 806 8.47 -6.35 -19.64
C ILE A 806 8.72 -7.72 -18.99
N ILE A 807 7.94 -8.74 -19.38
CA ILE A 807 8.04 -10.11 -18.89
C ILE A 807 9.42 -10.71 -19.18
N TYR A 808 9.93 -10.59 -20.42
CA TYR A 808 11.29 -11.05 -20.73
C TYR A 808 12.38 -10.22 -20.03
N GLY A 809 12.15 -8.93 -19.81
CA GLY A 809 13.03 -8.07 -19.03
C GLY A 809 13.17 -8.55 -17.58
N ASN A 810 12.05 -8.87 -16.92
CA ASN A 810 12.03 -9.50 -15.60
C ASN A 810 12.64 -10.92 -15.62
N TYR A 811 12.37 -11.71 -16.67
CA TYR A 811 12.92 -13.06 -16.80
C TYR A 811 14.46 -13.07 -16.88
N ALA A 812 15.07 -11.96 -17.31
CA ALA A 812 16.52 -11.81 -17.32
C ALA A 812 17.16 -11.98 -15.93
N THR A 813 16.41 -11.75 -14.85
CA THR A 813 16.89 -11.98 -13.47
C THR A 813 17.25 -13.44 -13.18
N ILE A 814 16.59 -14.39 -13.84
CA ILE A 814 16.80 -15.84 -13.63
C ILE A 814 17.34 -16.57 -14.87
N ASN A 815 17.00 -16.09 -16.06
CA ASN A 815 17.46 -16.65 -17.33
C ASN A 815 17.79 -15.53 -18.31
N PRO A 816 18.92 -14.84 -18.09
CA PRO A 816 19.32 -13.76 -18.97
C PRO A 816 19.57 -14.24 -20.40
N SER A 817 19.79 -15.54 -20.65
CA SER A 817 20.04 -16.11 -22.00
C SER A 817 18.83 -16.02 -22.88
N ALA A 818 17.70 -16.43 -22.32
CA ALA A 818 16.44 -16.42 -23.01
C ALA A 818 16.01 -14.98 -23.29
N ALA A 819 16.16 -14.08 -22.30
CA ALA A 819 15.89 -12.65 -22.47
C ALA A 819 16.79 -12.04 -23.56
N TRP A 820 18.10 -12.29 -23.51
CA TRP A 820 19.05 -11.82 -24.52
C TRP A 820 18.68 -12.33 -25.92
N THR A 821 18.36 -13.62 -26.05
CA THR A 821 17.96 -14.24 -27.32
C THR A 821 16.66 -13.63 -27.84
N PHE A 822 15.67 -13.41 -26.99
CA PHE A 822 14.42 -12.74 -27.33
C PHE A 822 14.69 -11.32 -27.87
N PHE A 823 15.43 -10.51 -27.11
CA PHE A 823 15.75 -9.13 -27.49
C PHE A 823 16.79 -9.01 -28.60
N THR A 824 17.42 -10.07 -29.07
CA THR A 824 18.34 -10.04 -30.24
C THR A 824 17.80 -10.79 -31.46
N SER A 825 16.62 -11.40 -31.33
CA SER A 825 15.97 -12.14 -32.41
C SER A 825 15.73 -11.26 -33.64
N SER A 826 15.92 -11.83 -34.82
CA SER A 826 15.53 -11.21 -36.10
C SER A 826 14.02 -11.11 -36.26
N LYS A 827 13.24 -11.87 -35.49
CA LYS A 827 11.77 -11.82 -35.42
C LYS A 827 11.26 -10.87 -34.33
N PHE A 828 12.13 -10.10 -33.71
CA PHE A 828 11.73 -9.15 -32.68
C PHE A 828 10.84 -8.06 -33.27
N ASP A 829 9.66 -7.85 -32.69
CA ASP A 829 8.73 -6.79 -33.06
C ASP A 829 8.80 -5.65 -32.03
N ALA A 830 8.89 -4.40 -32.51
CA ALA A 830 8.94 -3.21 -31.67
C ALA A 830 7.66 -3.01 -30.84
N LYS A 831 6.52 -3.58 -31.26
CA LYS A 831 5.27 -3.55 -30.48
C LYS A 831 5.37 -4.27 -29.13
N TRP A 832 6.36 -5.14 -28.95
CA TRP A 832 6.58 -5.87 -27.69
C TRP A 832 7.32 -5.04 -26.63
N ILE A 833 7.57 -3.75 -26.86
CA ILE A 833 8.22 -2.86 -25.90
C ILE A 833 7.25 -1.77 -25.50
N ASP A 834 6.97 -1.68 -24.20
CA ASP A 834 6.23 -0.57 -23.59
C ASP A 834 6.88 0.78 -23.93
N GLY A 835 6.07 1.82 -24.15
CA GLY A 835 6.58 3.12 -24.57
C GLY A 835 7.49 3.81 -23.54
N GLY A 836 7.42 3.41 -22.27
CA GLY A 836 8.31 3.79 -21.18
C GLY A 836 9.49 2.84 -20.94
N ALA A 837 9.63 1.79 -21.75
CA ALA A 837 10.74 0.85 -21.72
C ALA A 837 11.70 1.03 -22.92
N SER A 838 12.86 0.38 -22.88
CA SER A 838 13.78 0.37 -24.01
C SER A 838 14.43 -1.00 -24.18
N ARG A 839 14.56 -1.42 -25.44
CA ARG A 839 15.29 -2.63 -25.82
C ARG A 839 16.77 -2.50 -25.45
N THR A 840 17.33 -1.30 -25.59
CA THR A 840 18.69 -0.95 -25.16
C THR A 840 18.92 -1.28 -23.70
N TRP A 841 18.02 -0.85 -22.80
CA TRP A 841 18.15 -1.13 -21.38
C TRP A 841 17.95 -2.61 -21.07
N PHE A 842 16.94 -3.27 -21.64
CA PHE A 842 16.71 -4.69 -21.37
C PHE A 842 17.88 -5.58 -21.83
N LEU A 843 18.52 -5.26 -22.96
CA LEU A 843 19.75 -5.92 -23.37
C LEU A 843 20.90 -5.63 -22.41
N ALA A 844 21.08 -4.38 -21.98
CA ALA A 844 22.11 -4.03 -21.00
C ALA A 844 21.89 -4.75 -19.66
N TYR A 845 20.64 -4.82 -19.18
CA TYR A 845 20.24 -5.51 -17.97
C TYR A 845 20.50 -7.02 -18.07
N ALA A 846 20.07 -7.67 -19.16
CA ALA A 846 20.33 -9.08 -19.41
C ALA A 846 21.84 -9.39 -19.52
N ALA A 847 22.61 -8.52 -20.19
CA ALA A 847 24.07 -8.68 -20.27
C ALA A 847 24.78 -8.46 -18.93
N GLY A 848 24.26 -7.57 -18.06
CA GLY A 848 24.79 -7.29 -16.73
C GLY A 848 24.64 -8.46 -15.74
N GLU A 849 23.70 -9.38 -15.97
CA GLU A 849 23.51 -10.60 -15.16
C GLU A 849 24.34 -11.80 -15.68
N PHE A 850 25.07 -11.64 -16.79
CA PHE A 850 25.74 -12.73 -17.48
C PHE A 850 27.25 -12.81 -17.28
N GLU A 851 27.65 -13.69 -16.36
CA GLU A 851 28.82 -14.57 -16.50
C GLU A 851 28.35 -15.93 -15.96
N SER A 852 28.22 -16.99 -16.77
CA SER A 852 29.34 -17.61 -17.46
C SER A 852 28.93 -18.41 -18.72
N MET A 853 28.90 -17.76 -19.90
CA MET A 853 28.82 -18.53 -21.16
C MET A 853 30.09 -19.35 -21.44
N GLU A 854 31.19 -19.13 -20.73
CA GLU A 854 32.41 -19.96 -20.84
C GLU A 854 32.57 -21.04 -19.76
N ALA A 855 31.90 -20.93 -18.60
CA ALA A 855 32.05 -21.97 -17.56
C ALA A 855 31.22 -23.22 -17.90
N VAL A 856 30.01 -23.08 -18.45
CA VAL A 856 29.16 -24.24 -18.77
C VAL A 856 29.72 -25.07 -19.95
N ALA A 857 30.51 -24.46 -20.84
CA ALA A 857 31.23 -25.19 -21.89
C ALA A 857 32.51 -25.87 -21.38
N LYS A 858 33.18 -25.32 -20.35
CA LYS A 858 34.40 -25.93 -19.77
C LYS A 858 34.10 -27.02 -18.73
N THR A 859 32.97 -26.98 -18.02
CA THR A 859 32.65 -28.02 -17.01
C THR A 859 32.08 -29.31 -17.63
N ARG A 860 31.71 -29.32 -18.92
CA ARG A 860 31.26 -30.55 -19.62
C ARG A 860 32.37 -31.33 -20.33
N LEU A 861 33.63 -30.84 -20.30
CA LEU A 861 34.77 -31.50 -20.95
C LEU A 861 35.89 -31.96 -19.99
N THR A 862 35.76 -31.74 -18.68
CA THR A 862 36.77 -32.14 -17.68
C THR A 862 36.26 -33.04 -16.56
N THR A 863 35.01 -33.54 -16.65
CA THR A 863 34.44 -34.48 -15.65
C THR A 863 34.20 -35.88 -16.20
N VAL A 864 35.07 -36.33 -17.12
CA VAL A 864 35.28 -37.75 -17.41
C VAL A 864 36.80 -37.97 -17.36
N ILE A 865 37.22 -38.94 -16.55
CA ILE A 865 38.61 -39.30 -16.21
C ILE A 865 39.19 -38.51 -15.01
N GLN A 866 38.97 -39.04 -13.79
CA GLN A 866 39.96 -39.33 -12.73
C GLN A 866 39.20 -39.77 -11.44
N PRO A 867 39.54 -40.92 -10.81
CA PRO A 867 38.83 -41.45 -9.63
C PRO A 867 39.25 -40.76 -8.31
N SER A 868 38.28 -40.52 -7.43
CA SER A 868 38.43 -39.85 -6.12
C SER A 868 39.09 -40.73 -5.04
N PRO A 869 40.05 -40.22 -4.24
CA PRO A 869 40.68 -40.96 -3.15
C PRO A 869 40.16 -40.52 -1.77
N VAL A 870 38.98 -40.99 -1.34
CA VAL A 870 38.55 -40.90 0.08
C VAL A 870 37.75 -42.15 0.46
N PHE A 871 38.43 -43.29 0.47
CA PHE A 871 38.01 -44.51 1.18
C PHE A 871 39.27 -45.12 1.82
N ASN A 872 39.88 -44.40 2.77
CA ASN A 872 40.92 -44.96 3.65
C ASN A 872 41.21 -44.04 4.85
N ARG A 873 40.22 -43.85 5.72
CA ARG A 873 40.42 -43.49 7.13
C ARG A 873 39.31 -44.12 7.95
N LEU A 874 39.39 -45.43 8.13
CA LEU A 874 38.73 -46.23 9.19
C LEU A 874 39.23 -47.68 9.10
N ARG A 875 40.55 -47.87 9.20
CA ARG A 875 41.20 -49.18 9.38
C ARG A 875 42.66 -48.97 9.79
N ARG A 876 42.87 -48.59 11.05
CA ARG A 876 44.12 -48.78 11.84
C ARG A 876 43.86 -48.36 13.29
N SER A 877 43.08 -49.17 13.97
CA SER A 877 43.03 -49.26 15.44
C SER A 877 42.51 -50.65 15.79
N ARG A 878 43.34 -51.67 15.51
CA ARG A 878 43.26 -53.07 15.98
C ARG A 878 44.35 -53.86 15.26
N ILE A 879 45.50 -53.98 15.91
CA ILE A 879 46.38 -55.15 16.04
C ILE A 879 47.52 -54.62 16.94
N GLU A 880 47.43 -54.93 18.23
CA GLU A 880 48.53 -55.18 19.19
C GLU A 880 47.90 -55.24 20.60
N ALA A 881 47.45 -56.44 20.97
CA ALA A 881 47.28 -56.92 22.34
C ALA A 881 47.12 -58.45 22.28
N ALA A 882 48.23 -59.06 21.85
CA ALA A 882 48.72 -60.40 22.11
C ALA A 882 50.23 -60.21 21.85
N SER A 883 51.13 -60.08 22.82
CA SER A 883 51.11 -60.24 24.27
C SER A 883 50.38 -59.19 25.09
#